data_AF-A0A942S5F4-F1
#
_entry.id   AF-A0A942S5F4-F1
#
_cell.length_a   1.000
_cell.length_b   1.000
_cell.length_c   1.000
_cell.angle_alpha   90.00
_cell.angle_beta   90.00
_cell.angle_gamma   90.00
#
_symmetry.space_group_name_H-M   'P 1'
#
loop_
_entity.id
_entity.type
_entity.pdbx_description
1 polymer ?
#
loop_
_entity_poly.entity_id
_entity_poly.type
_entity_poly.pdbx_seq_one_letter_code
_entity_poly.pdbx_strand_id
1 'polypeptide(L)'
;MIWLASFPRSGNTFFRNILYEVYGLKSSTYHQDADYFLDKDYAAFPCVKTHLLPSQLVPADPDIKAVYIIRDGRDTMVSLAHHRKDIVAPGSDFHENLKAAIIAEKGSFFGGWSRNVLEWIDRADIIIRYEDLLADPLACAERLRAIMHLPAPDASKLPGFNKMKAGVAEYGSGKGRGLSEEEMLALSAKNFRKGKAGGWRDEMSDEMHDLFWSYHGEVMEHLGYGRDGNIISLNPDFDFDVALKLGQKLPGYERKMKVLLEAEKMVRHDNDGVKRYQSELLKQFNKIEQNPDARWHFDLFMSGRIVPLKEFNQALNHDFSMPEQTAKGSQTPAEKRSLFQRFEFALLEMIPDRWVSYLISHNILVFHKLYDGIKKAAFGLIDFVIDTVKKISAFILRLLFRMRDNKRLNRLTAQFNRYDLIHLPLQQHFFSFRKTARPLLVTIHDFTHRLFPEHHTAINISNAEQGLKFIRQRKAHVLAVSASTLHDTQKELKLPEYHVHMVHEAADREKFSFRINRDETRKIKEKYGIPDGIPYLLSLSTIEPRKNLGNTIQAFLRLATKHEGLHLNLVIAGKKGWMTNKLFVQNKLFTDRVFFTGFIDDGDLAALYSEALALTYLSFYEGFGLPPLEAMSCGTPVIYSNRSSLPEIIAEGGLSANPDDIEEIMTKFEQIYTDPALRDSLGRKALKRSLDFSWRKAAIETLEVYEKVISTVNE
;
A
#
# COMPACT_ATOMS: atom_id res chain seq x y z
N MET A 1 3.20 -41.87 -1.68
CA MET A 1 4.36 -40.96 -1.72
C MET A 1 3.89 -39.58 -1.29
N ILE A 2 4.70 -38.84 -0.54
CA ILE A 2 4.53 -37.41 -0.27
C ILE A 2 5.76 -36.62 -0.71
N TRP A 3 5.57 -35.35 -1.06
CA TRP A 3 6.65 -34.39 -1.24
C TRP A 3 7.09 -33.83 0.11
N LEU A 4 8.40 -33.80 0.36
CA LEU A 4 9.00 -33.19 1.54
C LEU A 4 9.90 -32.02 1.12
N ALA A 5 9.39 -30.81 1.23
CA ALA A 5 10.03 -29.60 0.75
C ALA A 5 10.67 -28.78 1.87
N SER A 6 11.78 -28.10 1.56
CA SER A 6 12.41 -27.14 2.48
C SER A 6 13.21 -26.05 1.76
N PHE A 7 12.74 -25.62 0.58
CA PHE A 7 13.37 -24.53 -0.16
C PHE A 7 12.99 -23.17 0.45
N PRO A 8 13.93 -22.19 0.59
CA PRO A 8 15.28 -22.17 0.03
C PRO A 8 16.40 -22.88 0.82
N ARG A 9 16.26 -23.27 2.10
CA ARG A 9 17.25 -24.10 2.83
C ARG A 9 16.63 -24.97 3.94
N SER A 10 17.28 -26.11 4.23
CA SER A 10 16.63 -27.28 4.84
C SER A 10 16.62 -27.42 6.36
N GLY A 11 15.51 -27.96 6.88
CA GLY A 11 15.42 -28.85 8.06
C GLY A 11 15.20 -30.34 7.71
N ASN A 12 15.08 -30.68 6.42
CA ASN A 12 14.70 -32.01 5.93
C ASN A 12 15.58 -33.16 6.43
N THR A 13 16.89 -32.95 6.59
CA THR A 13 17.79 -34.01 7.06
C THR A 13 17.38 -34.51 8.44
N PHE A 14 17.11 -33.61 9.38
CA PHE A 14 16.70 -33.99 10.73
C PHE A 14 15.36 -34.75 10.70
N PHE A 15 14.37 -34.20 10.00
CA PHE A 15 13.05 -34.82 9.92
C PHE A 15 13.06 -36.20 9.24
N ARG A 16 13.79 -36.36 8.14
CA ARG A 16 13.89 -37.66 7.44
C ARG A 16 14.49 -38.74 8.31
N ASN A 17 15.49 -38.40 9.12
CA ASN A 17 16.06 -39.37 10.05
C ASN A 17 15.10 -39.67 11.21
N ILE A 18 14.30 -38.72 11.70
CA ILE A 18 13.23 -39.00 12.67
C ILE A 18 12.23 -39.99 12.07
N LEU A 19 11.75 -39.75 10.84
CA LEU A 19 10.82 -40.64 10.14
C LEU A 19 11.40 -42.05 9.95
N TYR A 20 12.70 -42.17 9.71
CA TYR A 20 13.35 -43.46 9.56
C TYR A 20 13.57 -44.19 10.89
N GLU A 21 14.18 -43.54 11.88
CA GLU A 21 14.55 -44.17 13.15
C GLU A 21 13.31 -44.52 13.99
N VAL A 22 12.33 -43.61 14.04
CA VAL A 22 11.13 -43.75 14.89
C VAL A 22 10.02 -44.54 14.18
N TYR A 23 9.86 -44.36 12.87
CA TYR A 23 8.71 -44.92 12.13
C TYR A 23 9.11 -45.92 11.04
N GLY A 24 10.40 -46.17 10.81
CA GLY A 24 10.88 -47.06 9.75
C GLY A 24 10.64 -46.55 8.32
N LEU A 25 10.27 -45.28 8.15
CA LEU A 25 9.94 -44.71 6.84
C LEU A 25 11.21 -44.33 6.07
N LYS A 26 11.50 -45.08 5.02
CA LYS A 26 12.56 -44.75 4.06
C LYS A 26 12.16 -43.54 3.22
N SER A 27 13.14 -42.76 2.78
CA SER A 27 12.89 -41.59 1.94
C SER A 27 13.92 -41.45 0.83
N SER A 28 13.48 -41.01 -0.34
CA SER A 28 14.36 -40.68 -1.47
C SER A 28 14.50 -39.17 -1.64
N THR A 29 15.23 -38.73 -2.67
CA THR A 29 15.42 -37.32 -3.01
C THR A 29 15.26 -37.12 -4.51
N TYR A 30 14.49 -36.11 -4.89
CA TYR A 30 14.28 -35.70 -6.27
C TYR A 30 15.03 -34.39 -6.56
N HIS A 31 15.81 -34.39 -7.65
CA HIS A 31 16.58 -33.25 -8.15
C HIS A 31 16.50 -33.21 -9.68
N GLN A 32 16.39 -32.01 -10.27
CA GLN A 32 16.44 -31.81 -11.73
C GLN A 32 17.83 -31.44 -12.25
N ASP A 33 18.73 -31.04 -11.35
CA ASP A 33 20.07 -30.61 -11.70
C ASP A 33 20.97 -31.83 -11.98
N ALA A 34 21.65 -31.81 -13.13
CA ALA A 34 22.50 -32.89 -13.61
C ALA A 34 23.68 -33.18 -12.67
N ASP A 35 24.08 -32.22 -11.83
CA ASP A 35 25.16 -32.36 -10.85
C ASP A 35 24.74 -33.15 -9.60
N TYR A 36 23.46 -33.54 -9.48
CA TYR A 36 22.92 -34.32 -8.36
C TYR A 36 22.45 -35.70 -8.82
N PHE A 37 22.72 -36.72 -7.99
CA PHE A 37 22.20 -38.07 -8.21
C PHE A 37 20.67 -38.08 -8.19
N LEU A 38 20.05 -38.49 -9.30
CA LEU A 38 18.63 -38.76 -9.40
C LEU A 38 18.38 -40.26 -9.19
N ASP A 39 17.72 -40.59 -8.09
CA ASP A 39 17.20 -41.94 -7.86
C ASP A 39 16.02 -42.18 -8.80
N LYS A 40 16.17 -43.04 -9.81
CA LYS A 40 15.13 -43.26 -10.84
C LYS A 40 13.84 -43.88 -10.27
N ASP A 41 13.92 -44.52 -9.11
CA ASP A 41 12.79 -45.20 -8.45
C ASP A 41 12.27 -44.40 -7.25
N TYR A 42 12.59 -43.10 -7.17
CA TYR A 42 12.18 -42.23 -6.05
C TYR A 42 10.68 -42.30 -5.73
N ALA A 43 9.84 -42.53 -6.75
CA ALA A 43 8.39 -42.59 -6.61
C ALA A 43 7.90 -43.78 -5.76
N ALA A 44 8.70 -44.83 -5.60
CA ALA A 44 8.39 -45.99 -4.77
C ALA A 44 8.52 -45.69 -3.25
N PHE A 45 9.14 -44.57 -2.88
CA PHE A 45 9.35 -44.21 -1.48
C PHE A 45 8.13 -43.49 -0.90
N PRO A 46 7.81 -43.72 0.40
CA PRO A 46 6.69 -43.03 1.04
C PRO A 46 6.94 -41.52 1.15
N CYS A 47 8.20 -41.07 1.30
CA CYS A 47 8.57 -39.67 1.39
C CYS A 47 9.69 -39.33 0.39
N VAL A 48 9.53 -38.25 -0.37
CA VAL A 48 10.53 -37.79 -1.34
C VAL A 48 10.90 -36.34 -1.06
N LYS A 49 12.17 -36.14 -0.70
CA LYS A 49 12.75 -34.81 -0.48
C LYS A 49 12.86 -34.06 -1.81
N THR A 50 12.47 -32.79 -1.83
CA THR A 50 12.70 -31.87 -2.96
C THR A 50 13.25 -30.52 -2.48
N HIS A 51 14.01 -29.86 -3.36
CA HIS A 51 14.52 -28.49 -3.20
C HIS A 51 14.03 -27.58 -4.34
N LEU A 52 12.99 -28.01 -5.05
CA LEU A 52 12.41 -27.29 -6.18
C LEU A 52 11.25 -26.42 -5.71
N LEU A 53 10.80 -25.51 -6.56
CA LEU A 53 9.50 -24.86 -6.39
C LEU A 53 8.36 -25.80 -6.78
N PRO A 54 7.13 -25.57 -6.30
CA PRO A 54 5.95 -26.37 -6.69
C PRO A 54 5.79 -26.53 -8.20
N SER A 55 6.01 -25.45 -8.96
CA SER A 55 5.91 -25.40 -10.41
C SER A 55 6.94 -26.26 -11.16
N GLN A 56 7.98 -26.72 -10.46
CA GLN A 56 9.07 -27.52 -11.00
C GLN A 56 8.97 -29.01 -10.61
N LEU A 57 7.98 -29.41 -9.81
CA LEU A 57 7.84 -30.79 -9.36
C LEU A 57 7.47 -31.71 -10.53
N VAL A 58 8.04 -32.93 -10.51
CA VAL A 58 7.66 -34.00 -11.43
C VAL A 58 7.41 -35.28 -10.63
N PRO A 59 6.25 -35.92 -10.76
CA PRO A 59 5.08 -35.44 -11.51
C PRO A 59 4.49 -34.17 -10.89
N ALA A 60 3.95 -33.28 -11.74
CA ALA A 60 3.25 -32.07 -11.33
C ALA A 60 1.82 -32.35 -10.86
N ASP A 61 1.64 -33.46 -10.14
CA ASP A 61 0.35 -33.97 -9.68
C ASP A 61 -0.05 -33.25 -8.37
N PRO A 62 -1.16 -32.48 -8.36
CA PRO A 62 -1.62 -31.79 -7.17
C PRO A 62 -2.16 -32.75 -6.09
N ASP A 63 -2.56 -33.98 -6.44
CA ASP A 63 -3.10 -34.96 -5.49
C ASP A 63 -2.00 -35.58 -4.62
N ILE A 64 -0.75 -35.51 -5.06
CA ILE A 64 0.39 -35.93 -4.26
C ILE A 64 0.58 -34.94 -3.11
N LYS A 65 0.40 -35.43 -1.88
CA LYS A 65 0.47 -34.57 -0.70
C LYS A 65 1.85 -33.98 -0.45
N ALA A 66 1.91 -32.77 0.07
CA ALA A 66 3.15 -32.04 0.31
C ALA A 66 3.27 -31.56 1.76
N VAL A 67 4.46 -31.76 2.32
CA VAL A 67 4.88 -31.23 3.62
C VAL A 67 5.96 -30.22 3.37
N TYR A 68 5.75 -28.99 3.85
CA TYR A 68 6.72 -27.92 3.76
C TYR A 68 7.35 -27.66 5.13
N ILE A 69 8.65 -27.92 5.23
CA ILE A 69 9.44 -27.53 6.40
C ILE A 69 10.03 -26.15 6.17
N ILE A 70 9.53 -25.18 6.91
CA ILE A 70 10.00 -23.80 6.86
C ILE A 70 10.88 -23.47 8.07
N ARG A 71 11.86 -22.62 7.87
CA ARG A 71 12.72 -22.07 8.93
C ARG A 71 12.57 -20.56 8.96
N ASP A 72 12.91 -19.94 10.10
CA ASP A 72 13.08 -18.48 10.17
C ASP A 72 13.88 -17.96 8.96
N GLY A 73 13.31 -16.98 8.26
CA GLY A 73 13.89 -16.45 7.04
C GLY A 73 15.24 -15.77 7.25
N ARG A 74 15.48 -15.18 8.42
CA ARG A 74 16.76 -14.52 8.74
C ARG A 74 17.90 -15.52 8.80
N ASP A 75 17.66 -16.62 9.50
CA ASP A 75 18.56 -17.77 9.56
C ASP A 75 18.81 -18.36 8.17
N THR A 76 17.76 -18.41 7.35
CA THR A 76 17.83 -18.91 5.98
C THR A 76 18.73 -18.02 5.12
N MET A 77 18.61 -16.70 5.23
CA MET A 77 19.45 -15.75 4.48
C MET A 77 20.92 -15.79 4.93
N VAL A 78 21.18 -15.85 6.24
CA VAL A 78 22.55 -16.03 6.78
C VAL A 78 23.17 -17.35 6.27
N SER A 79 22.39 -18.43 6.29
CA SER A 79 22.81 -19.74 5.75
C SER A 79 23.16 -19.68 4.26
N LEU A 80 22.38 -18.95 3.47
CA LEU A 80 22.63 -18.75 2.04
C LEU A 80 23.89 -17.90 1.79
N ALA A 81 24.08 -16.82 2.55
CA ALA A 81 25.25 -15.97 2.44
C ALA A 81 26.55 -16.76 2.68
N HIS A 82 26.58 -17.59 3.73
CA HIS A 82 27.70 -18.52 3.96
C HIS A 82 27.82 -19.61 2.90
N HIS A 83 26.71 -20.15 2.40
CA HIS A 83 26.77 -21.13 1.30
C HIS A 83 27.45 -20.54 0.07
N ARG A 84 27.12 -19.28 -0.26
CA ARG A 84 27.78 -18.58 -1.36
C ARG A 84 29.25 -18.32 -1.06
N LYS A 85 29.56 -17.76 0.11
CA LYS A 85 30.94 -17.45 0.53
C LYS A 85 31.86 -18.66 0.61
N ASP A 86 31.36 -19.82 1.04
CA ASP A 86 32.23 -20.99 1.30
C ASP A 86 32.27 -21.99 0.14
N ILE A 87 31.21 -22.07 -0.66
CA ILE A 87 31.01 -23.17 -1.64
C ILE A 87 30.87 -22.62 -3.06
N VAL A 88 29.92 -21.71 -3.30
CA VAL A 88 29.59 -21.25 -4.67
C VAL A 88 30.64 -20.27 -5.21
N ALA A 89 31.08 -19.34 -4.36
CA ALA A 89 32.07 -18.31 -4.67
C ALA A 89 33.02 -18.14 -3.46
N PRO A 90 33.95 -19.10 -3.25
CA PRO A 90 34.92 -19.07 -2.16
C PRO A 90 35.62 -17.72 -2.00
N GLY A 91 35.55 -17.14 -0.80
CA GLY A 91 36.21 -15.87 -0.47
C GLY A 91 35.41 -14.60 -0.78
N SER A 92 34.19 -14.73 -1.35
CA SER A 92 33.29 -13.58 -1.51
C SER A 92 32.85 -12.98 -0.17
N ASP A 93 32.53 -11.68 -0.18
CA ASP A 93 32.15 -10.97 1.04
C ASP A 93 30.80 -11.45 1.59
N PHE A 94 30.75 -11.71 2.91
CA PHE A 94 29.55 -12.24 3.56
C PHE A 94 28.41 -11.22 3.58
N HIS A 95 28.72 -9.96 3.84
CA HIS A 95 27.73 -8.89 3.97
C HIS A 95 27.07 -8.59 2.63
N GLU A 96 27.86 -8.49 1.56
CA GLU A 96 27.35 -8.34 0.20
C GLU A 96 26.52 -9.55 -0.25
N ASN A 97 26.95 -10.76 0.10
CA ASN A 97 26.18 -11.97 -0.18
C ASN A 97 24.85 -12.00 0.57
N LEU A 98 24.83 -11.55 1.83
CA LEU A 98 23.61 -11.47 2.65
C LEU A 98 22.66 -10.42 2.11
N LYS A 99 23.16 -9.22 1.81
CA LYS A 99 22.39 -8.14 1.17
C LYS A 99 21.76 -8.62 -0.13
N ALA A 100 22.57 -9.24 -1.00
CA ALA A 100 22.11 -9.77 -2.28
C ALA A 100 21.03 -10.85 -2.10
N ALA A 101 21.13 -11.71 -1.08
CA ALA A 101 20.12 -12.73 -0.80
C ALA A 101 18.79 -12.14 -0.32
N ILE A 102 18.83 -11.08 0.49
CA ILE A 102 17.63 -10.39 0.99
C ILE A 102 16.87 -9.71 -0.17
N ILE A 103 17.57 -8.98 -1.03
CA ILE A 103 16.94 -8.15 -2.08
C ILE A 103 16.61 -8.93 -3.37
N ALA A 104 16.98 -10.21 -3.45
CA ALA A 104 16.99 -10.94 -4.72
C ALA A 104 15.61 -11.00 -5.38
N GLU A 105 15.57 -10.77 -6.70
CA GLU A 105 14.33 -10.79 -7.48
C GLU A 105 13.85 -12.21 -7.84
N LYS A 106 12.60 -12.30 -8.33
CA LYS A 106 11.94 -13.56 -8.74
C LYS A 106 12.75 -14.30 -9.81
N GLY A 107 12.84 -15.63 -9.67
CA GLY A 107 13.46 -16.50 -10.67
C GLY A 107 14.98 -16.63 -10.56
N SER A 108 15.64 -15.86 -9.68
CA SER A 108 17.01 -16.20 -9.32
C SER A 108 17.02 -17.44 -8.41
N PHE A 109 18.04 -18.30 -8.53
CA PHE A 109 18.24 -19.45 -7.62
C PHE A 109 18.33 -19.02 -6.14
N PHE A 110 18.56 -17.72 -5.91
CA PHE A 110 18.65 -17.04 -4.63
C PHE A 110 17.47 -16.08 -4.36
N GLY A 111 16.43 -16.09 -5.20
CA GLY A 111 15.40 -15.06 -5.32
C GLY A 111 14.41 -15.01 -4.17
N GLY A 112 14.20 -13.82 -3.59
CA GLY A 112 13.22 -13.42 -2.58
C GLY A 112 12.61 -14.53 -1.74
N TRP A 113 13.12 -14.71 -0.50
CA TRP A 113 12.64 -15.70 0.48
C TRP A 113 11.11 -15.79 0.54
N SER A 114 10.44 -14.64 0.73
CA SER A 114 8.99 -14.54 0.80
C SER A 114 8.24 -15.18 -0.36
N ARG A 115 8.71 -14.98 -1.60
CA ARG A 115 8.00 -15.46 -2.79
C ARG A 115 8.03 -16.98 -2.88
N ASN A 116 9.19 -17.57 -2.63
CA ASN A 116 9.34 -19.03 -2.60
C ASN A 116 8.51 -19.67 -1.49
N VAL A 117 8.50 -19.00 -0.33
CA VAL A 117 7.72 -19.41 0.83
C VAL A 117 6.23 -19.37 0.52
N LEU A 118 5.73 -18.30 -0.12
CA LEU A 118 4.32 -18.18 -0.50
C LEU A 118 3.90 -19.27 -1.48
N GLU A 119 4.69 -19.58 -2.51
CA GLU A 119 4.39 -20.70 -3.42
C GLU A 119 4.26 -22.04 -2.66
N TRP A 120 5.14 -22.28 -1.68
CA TRP A 120 5.07 -23.48 -0.87
C TRP A 120 3.96 -23.47 0.17
N ILE A 121 3.61 -22.31 0.74
CA ILE A 121 2.41 -22.16 1.58
C ILE A 121 1.19 -22.59 0.78
N ASP A 122 1.02 -22.08 -0.44
CA ASP A 122 -0.12 -22.42 -1.31
C ASP A 122 -0.17 -23.92 -1.64
N ARG A 123 0.99 -24.55 -1.89
CA ARG A 123 1.08 -25.96 -2.30
C ARG A 123 0.97 -26.97 -1.15
N ALA A 124 1.41 -26.61 0.05
CA ALA A 124 1.56 -27.54 1.16
C ALA A 124 0.22 -27.95 1.77
N ASP A 125 0.07 -29.24 2.07
CA ASP A 125 -1.02 -29.74 2.92
C ASP A 125 -0.67 -29.57 4.41
N ILE A 126 0.62 -29.63 4.74
CA ILE A 126 1.15 -29.50 6.11
C ILE A 126 2.38 -28.58 6.07
N ILE A 127 2.38 -27.58 6.94
CA ILE A 127 3.56 -26.75 7.24
C ILE A 127 4.13 -27.17 8.59
N ILE A 128 5.45 -27.33 8.65
CA ILE A 128 6.20 -27.58 9.90
C ILE A 128 7.23 -26.46 10.02
N ARG A 129 7.17 -25.68 11.09
CA ARG A 129 8.28 -24.78 11.43
C ARG A 129 9.43 -25.61 11.99
N TYR A 130 10.64 -25.31 11.53
CA TYR A 130 11.84 -26.01 11.96
C TYR A 130 12.06 -25.85 13.47
N GLU A 131 11.68 -24.71 14.02
CA GLU A 131 11.74 -24.41 15.45
C GLU A 131 10.77 -25.30 16.25
N ASP A 132 9.55 -25.51 15.75
CA ASP A 132 8.58 -26.45 16.35
C ASP A 132 9.11 -27.90 16.25
N LEU A 133 9.74 -28.24 15.13
CA LEU A 133 10.34 -29.57 14.92
C LEU A 133 11.49 -29.84 15.91
N LEU A 134 12.27 -28.82 16.27
CA LEU A 134 13.32 -28.96 17.28
C LEU A 134 12.74 -29.09 18.69
N ALA A 135 11.63 -28.40 18.97
CA ALA A 135 10.99 -28.40 20.28
C ALA A 135 10.23 -29.71 20.56
N ASP A 136 9.41 -30.18 19.62
CA ASP A 136 8.65 -31.43 19.73
C ASP A 136 8.62 -32.19 18.38
N PRO A 137 9.66 -33.00 18.12
CA PRO A 137 9.77 -33.73 16.86
C PRO A 137 8.66 -34.75 16.63
N LEU A 138 8.18 -35.39 17.71
CA LEU A 138 7.15 -36.43 17.62
C LEU A 138 5.79 -35.80 17.31
N ALA A 139 5.41 -34.72 17.99
CA ALA A 139 4.17 -34.01 17.67
C ALA A 139 4.16 -33.53 16.20
N CYS A 140 5.30 -33.04 15.70
CA CYS A 140 5.42 -32.66 14.29
C CYS A 140 5.25 -33.85 13.33
N ALA A 141 5.88 -35.00 13.63
CA ALA A 141 5.77 -36.21 12.81
C ALA A 141 4.35 -36.81 12.82
N GLU A 142 3.68 -36.81 13.97
CA GLU A 142 2.33 -37.36 14.14
C GLU A 142 1.29 -36.65 13.27
N ARG A 143 1.51 -35.38 12.93
CA ARG A 143 0.65 -34.63 12.00
C ARG A 143 0.59 -35.25 10.60
N LEU A 144 1.61 -36.01 10.19
CA LEU A 144 1.60 -36.71 8.90
C LEU A 144 0.48 -37.75 8.78
N ARG A 145 -0.06 -38.25 9.89
CA ARG A 145 -1.21 -39.18 9.87
C ARG A 145 -2.42 -38.64 9.12
N ALA A 146 -2.56 -37.31 9.04
CA ALA A 146 -3.65 -36.67 8.31
C ALA A 146 -3.57 -36.87 6.79
N ILE A 147 -2.38 -37.14 6.24
CA ILE A 147 -2.14 -37.21 4.79
C ILE A 147 -1.50 -38.51 4.32
N MET A 148 -1.01 -39.35 5.23
CA MET A 148 -0.41 -40.65 4.91
C MET A 148 -0.53 -41.64 6.05
N HIS A 149 -0.42 -42.94 5.74
CA HIS A 149 -0.28 -43.97 6.75
C HIS A 149 1.09 -43.86 7.44
N LEU A 150 1.07 -43.61 8.76
CA LEU A 150 2.25 -43.56 9.61
C LEU A 150 2.24 -44.79 10.54
N PRO A 151 3.33 -45.58 10.63
CA PRO A 151 3.42 -46.67 11.60
C PRO A 151 3.32 -46.21 13.07
N ALA A 152 3.26 -47.17 14.01
CA ALA A 152 3.38 -46.86 15.43
C ALA A 152 4.80 -46.33 15.74
N PRO A 153 4.94 -45.24 16.50
CA PRO A 153 6.25 -44.66 16.80
C PRO A 153 7.04 -45.51 17.79
N ASP A 154 8.34 -45.67 17.55
CA ASP A 154 9.32 -46.10 18.56
C ASP A 154 10.05 -44.88 19.13
N ALA A 155 9.43 -44.23 20.12
CA ALA A 155 9.95 -43.00 20.72
C ALA A 155 11.35 -43.17 21.37
N SER A 156 11.74 -44.40 21.72
CA SER A 156 13.07 -44.69 22.28
C SER A 156 14.21 -44.46 21.27
N LYS A 157 13.89 -44.49 19.97
CA LYS A 157 14.83 -44.26 18.87
C LYS A 157 14.89 -42.81 18.42
N LEU A 158 14.22 -41.89 19.10
CA LEU A 158 14.22 -40.48 18.71
C LEU A 158 15.67 -39.94 18.71
N PRO A 159 16.21 -39.51 17.54
CA PRO A 159 17.59 -39.10 17.46
C PRO A 159 17.79 -37.74 18.15
N GLY A 160 18.75 -37.68 19.06
CA GLY A 160 19.16 -36.40 19.66
C GLY A 160 19.83 -35.51 18.61
N PHE A 161 19.36 -34.26 18.48
CA PHE A 161 19.89 -33.31 17.49
C PHE A 161 21.42 -33.13 17.56
N ASN A 162 22.01 -33.17 18.76
CA ASN A 162 23.46 -33.12 18.97
C ASN A 162 24.21 -34.40 18.56
N LYS A 163 23.59 -35.58 18.70
CA LYS A 163 24.21 -36.86 18.29
C LYS A 163 24.33 -36.97 16.77
N MET A 164 23.40 -36.36 16.01
CA MET A 164 23.48 -36.29 14.55
C MET A 164 24.60 -35.38 14.02
N LYS A 165 25.12 -34.47 14.83
CA LYS A 165 26.23 -33.58 14.45
C LYS A 165 27.56 -34.31 14.36
N ALA A 166 27.70 -35.39 15.11
CA ALA A 166 28.94 -36.11 15.34
C ALA A 166 28.93 -37.56 14.81
N GLY A 167 27.78 -38.06 14.31
CA GLY A 167 27.61 -39.43 13.83
C GLY A 167 27.26 -39.52 12.35
N VAL A 168 27.35 -40.73 11.79
CA VAL A 168 26.94 -41.04 10.41
C VAL A 168 25.41 -41.23 10.38
N ALA A 169 24.66 -40.15 10.18
CA ALA A 169 23.20 -40.22 10.06
C ALA A 169 22.75 -40.96 8.78
N GLU A 170 21.55 -41.56 8.77
CA GLU A 170 21.05 -42.30 7.59
C GLU A 170 20.91 -41.38 6.36
N TYR A 171 20.47 -40.15 6.59
CA TYR A 171 20.42 -39.10 5.57
C TYR A 171 21.32 -37.92 5.98
N GLY A 172 22.11 -37.35 5.05
CA GLY A 172 23.05 -36.26 5.33
C GLY A 172 23.90 -35.82 4.12
N SER A 173 24.70 -34.75 4.27
CA SER A 173 25.59 -34.25 3.20
C SER A 173 26.77 -35.19 2.97
N GLY A 174 26.93 -35.71 1.75
CA GLY A 174 28.05 -36.57 1.35
C GLY A 174 27.67 -38.02 1.01
N LYS A 175 26.49 -38.49 1.44
CA LYS A 175 25.98 -39.82 1.07
C LYS A 175 25.64 -39.89 -0.43
N GLY A 176 26.11 -40.94 -1.09
CA GLY A 176 25.97 -41.15 -2.55
C GLY A 176 27.04 -40.46 -3.42
N ARG A 177 28.02 -39.76 -2.82
CA ARG A 177 29.12 -39.07 -3.55
C ARG A 177 30.47 -39.80 -3.53
N GLY A 178 30.53 -41.02 -3.01
CA GLY A 178 31.79 -41.81 -2.92
C GLY A 178 32.83 -41.28 -1.94
N LEU A 179 32.45 -40.40 -1.00
CA LEU A 179 33.33 -39.81 0.01
C LEU A 179 33.59 -40.79 1.17
N SER A 180 34.78 -40.75 1.74
CA SER A 180 35.13 -41.50 2.96
C SER A 180 34.37 -40.99 4.19
N GLU A 181 34.31 -41.79 5.25
CA GLU A 181 33.65 -41.38 6.51
C GLU A 181 34.25 -40.11 7.11
N GLU A 182 35.56 -39.95 7.03
CA GLU A 182 36.28 -38.77 7.53
C GLU A 182 35.91 -37.50 6.72
N GLU A 183 35.82 -37.62 5.40
CA GLU A 183 35.37 -36.53 4.52
C GLU A 183 33.89 -36.16 4.74
N MET A 184 33.03 -37.17 4.98
CA MET A 184 31.63 -36.94 5.34
C MET A 184 31.49 -36.21 6.67
N LEU A 185 32.28 -36.57 7.68
CA LEU A 185 32.30 -35.90 8.98
C LEU A 185 32.80 -34.44 8.86
N ALA A 186 33.86 -34.20 8.08
CA ALA A 186 34.38 -32.85 7.83
C ALA A 186 33.37 -31.95 7.08
N LEU A 187 32.66 -32.50 6.08
CA LEU A 187 31.62 -31.79 5.35
C LEU A 187 30.39 -31.49 6.24
N SER A 188 30.00 -32.46 7.06
CA SER A 188 28.92 -32.31 8.04
C SER A 188 29.22 -31.17 9.02
N ALA A 189 30.45 -31.12 9.57
CA ALA A 189 30.87 -30.08 10.50
C ALA A 189 30.79 -28.65 9.90
N LYS A 190 31.14 -28.49 8.62
CA LYS A 190 31.02 -27.19 7.90
C LYS A 190 29.57 -26.79 7.63
N ASN A 191 28.72 -27.76 7.30
CA ASN A 191 27.30 -27.51 7.03
C ASN A 191 26.48 -27.31 8.31
N PHE A 192 26.93 -27.85 9.45
CA PHE A 192 26.18 -27.86 10.69
C PHE A 192 26.04 -26.46 11.33
N ARG A 193 27.07 -25.60 11.27
CA ARG A 193 26.97 -24.20 11.73
C ARG A 193 25.83 -23.43 11.04
N LYS A 194 25.49 -23.83 9.80
CA LYS A 194 24.43 -23.22 8.98
C LYS A 194 23.00 -23.61 9.41
N GLY A 195 22.84 -24.47 10.44
CA GLY A 195 21.57 -25.06 10.91
C GLY A 195 21.13 -24.68 12.33
N LYS A 196 21.85 -23.79 13.04
CA LYS A 196 21.50 -23.33 14.40
C LYS A 196 20.30 -22.38 14.35
N ALA A 197 19.15 -22.80 14.89
CA ALA A 197 17.99 -21.93 15.04
C ALA A 197 18.37 -20.67 15.85
N GLY A 198 18.01 -19.50 15.33
CA GLY A 198 18.33 -18.20 15.93
C GLY A 198 19.79 -17.77 15.79
N GLY A 199 20.59 -18.42 14.96
CA GLY A 199 21.98 -18.05 14.69
C GLY A 199 22.13 -16.66 14.06
N TRP A 200 21.10 -16.20 13.34
CA TRP A 200 21.08 -14.86 12.74
C TRP A 200 21.33 -13.72 13.75
N ARG A 201 21.00 -13.90 15.03
CA ARG A 201 21.19 -12.87 16.08
C ARG A 201 22.66 -12.51 16.29
N ASP A 202 23.55 -13.47 16.05
CA ASP A 202 24.99 -13.31 16.24
C ASP A 202 25.67 -12.71 14.98
N GLU A 203 25.02 -12.79 13.81
CA GLU A 203 25.66 -12.61 12.50
C GLU A 203 25.02 -11.54 11.61
N MET A 204 23.74 -11.21 11.84
CA MET A 204 22.99 -10.20 11.10
C MET A 204 23.05 -8.87 11.85
N SER A 205 23.63 -7.85 11.24
CA SER A 205 23.60 -6.49 11.81
C SER A 205 22.17 -5.95 11.85
N ASP A 206 21.92 -4.95 12.71
CA ASP A 206 20.62 -4.25 12.78
C ASP A 206 20.16 -3.73 11.42
N GLU A 207 21.10 -3.20 10.63
CA GLU A 207 20.84 -2.72 9.27
C GLU A 207 20.35 -3.83 8.33
N MET A 208 21.01 -5.00 8.35
CA MET A 208 20.58 -6.14 7.55
C MET A 208 19.27 -6.74 8.06
N HIS A 209 19.03 -6.66 9.37
CA HIS A 209 17.77 -7.10 9.97
C HIS A 209 16.60 -6.21 9.55
N ASP A 210 16.78 -4.88 9.57
CA ASP A 210 15.77 -3.93 9.11
C ASP A 210 15.53 -4.05 7.60
N LEU A 211 16.59 -4.24 6.80
CA LEU A 211 16.47 -4.55 5.37
C LEU A 211 15.72 -5.87 5.13
N PHE A 212 15.99 -6.91 5.91
CA PHE A 212 15.27 -8.17 5.80
C PHE A 212 13.77 -7.96 6.09
N TRP A 213 13.42 -7.22 7.15
CA TRP A 213 12.03 -6.97 7.50
C TRP A 213 11.28 -6.11 6.47
N SER A 214 11.96 -5.22 5.76
CA SER A 214 11.31 -4.39 4.74
C SER A 214 10.83 -5.20 3.54
N TYR A 215 11.54 -6.29 3.18
CA TYR A 215 11.14 -7.19 2.09
C TYR A 215 10.30 -8.37 2.54
N HIS A 216 10.62 -8.93 3.72
CA HIS A 216 10.14 -10.26 4.10
C HIS A 216 9.18 -10.26 5.28
N GLY A 217 8.95 -9.10 5.88
CA GLY A 217 8.29 -9.03 7.16
C GLY A 217 6.85 -9.51 7.20
N GLU A 218 6.04 -9.13 6.20
CA GLU A 218 4.64 -9.53 6.16
C GLU A 218 4.49 -11.06 6.07
N VAL A 219 5.37 -11.73 5.31
CA VAL A 219 5.36 -13.19 5.20
C VAL A 219 5.87 -13.85 6.48
N MET A 220 6.86 -13.26 7.15
CA MET A 220 7.32 -13.72 8.46
C MET A 220 6.19 -13.68 9.50
N GLU A 221 5.46 -12.56 9.59
CA GLU A 221 4.31 -12.41 10.49
C GLU A 221 3.20 -13.42 10.15
N HIS A 222 2.92 -13.63 8.87
CA HIS A 222 1.93 -14.60 8.40
C HIS A 222 2.25 -16.05 8.80
N LEU A 223 3.54 -16.36 9.01
CA LEU A 223 4.02 -17.65 9.51
C LEU A 223 4.17 -17.70 11.04
N GLY A 224 3.90 -16.59 11.72
CA GLY A 224 4.01 -16.47 13.16
C GLY A 224 5.43 -16.24 13.66
N TYR A 225 6.34 -15.72 12.82
CA TYR A 225 7.66 -15.26 13.26
C TYR A 225 7.63 -13.76 13.57
N GLY A 226 8.01 -13.39 14.79
CA GLY A 226 8.13 -12.01 15.24
C GLY A 226 9.46 -11.36 14.85
N ARG A 227 9.45 -10.02 14.77
CA ARG A 227 10.65 -9.19 14.53
C ARG A 227 11.71 -9.34 15.60
N ASP A 228 11.32 -9.52 16.85
CA ASP A 228 12.22 -9.85 17.96
C ASP A 228 12.77 -11.28 17.91
N GLY A 229 12.26 -12.12 17.00
CA GLY A 229 12.60 -13.53 16.83
C GLY A 229 11.88 -14.49 17.76
N ASN A 230 10.83 -14.03 18.45
CA ASN A 230 9.89 -14.90 19.13
C ASN A 230 8.81 -15.41 18.17
N ILE A 231 8.20 -16.54 18.50
CA ILE A 231 6.99 -17.00 17.81
C ILE A 231 5.80 -16.20 18.34
N ILE A 232 5.03 -15.62 17.42
CA ILE A 232 3.83 -14.84 17.72
C ILE A 232 2.57 -15.63 17.37
N SER A 233 1.46 -15.30 18.04
CA SER A 233 0.15 -15.90 17.75
C SER A 233 -0.35 -15.45 16.38
N LEU A 234 -0.89 -16.40 15.62
CA LEU A 234 -1.53 -16.14 14.34
C LEU A 234 -2.92 -15.52 14.55
N ASN A 235 -3.29 -14.59 13.68
CA ASN A 235 -4.63 -14.04 13.67
C ASN A 235 -5.56 -15.02 12.93
N PRO A 236 -6.59 -15.57 13.59
CA PRO A 236 -7.43 -16.61 13.01
C PRO A 236 -8.30 -16.16 11.83
N ASP A 237 -8.53 -14.86 11.65
CA ASP A 237 -9.26 -14.34 10.49
C ASP A 237 -8.32 -14.11 9.30
N PHE A 238 -7.08 -13.66 9.55
CA PHE A 238 -6.11 -13.33 8.49
C PHE A 238 -5.20 -14.49 8.07
N ASP A 239 -4.80 -15.33 9.03
CA ASP A 239 -3.77 -16.36 8.85
C ASP A 239 -4.36 -17.77 8.94
N PHE A 240 -5.68 -17.89 8.72
CA PHE A 240 -6.43 -19.13 8.93
C PHE A 240 -5.83 -20.33 8.19
N ASP A 241 -5.43 -20.15 6.94
CA ASP A 241 -4.86 -21.20 6.09
C ASP A 241 -3.53 -21.70 6.68
N VAL A 242 -2.62 -20.79 7.02
CA VAL A 242 -1.34 -21.14 7.65
C VAL A 242 -1.56 -21.75 9.03
N ALA A 243 -2.49 -21.23 9.83
CA ALA A 243 -2.81 -21.77 11.15
C ALA A 243 -3.29 -23.21 11.06
N LEU A 244 -4.23 -23.51 10.14
CA LEU A 244 -4.70 -24.87 9.87
C LEU A 244 -3.57 -25.78 9.37
N LYS A 245 -2.76 -25.28 8.41
CA LYS A 245 -1.60 -26.01 7.89
C LYS A 245 -0.51 -26.22 8.92
N LEU A 246 -0.44 -25.43 9.99
CA LEU A 246 0.42 -25.64 11.17
C LEU A 246 -0.23 -26.57 12.22
N GLY A 247 -1.46 -27.03 12.00
CA GLY A 247 -2.19 -27.92 12.91
C GLY A 247 -2.88 -27.18 14.06
N GLN A 248 -3.03 -25.86 13.99
CA GLN A 248 -3.75 -25.08 14.98
C GLN A 248 -5.27 -25.22 14.79
N LYS A 249 -6.02 -25.13 15.88
CA LYS A 249 -7.49 -25.08 15.83
C LYS A 249 -7.94 -23.64 15.70
N LEU A 250 -8.81 -23.38 14.72
CA LEU A 250 -9.45 -22.07 14.59
C LEU A 250 -10.56 -21.90 15.64
N PRO A 251 -10.78 -20.67 16.14
CA PRO A 251 -11.91 -20.38 17.01
C PRO A 251 -13.23 -20.55 16.25
N GLY A 252 -14.25 -21.07 16.94
CA GLY A 252 -15.62 -21.04 16.44
C GLY A 252 -16.28 -19.71 16.79
N TYR A 253 -16.82 -19.01 15.79
CA TYR A 253 -17.55 -17.75 16.02
C TYR A 253 -19.05 -18.00 16.06
N GLU A 254 -19.71 -17.65 17.17
CA GLU A 254 -21.17 -17.78 17.33
C GLU A 254 -21.95 -16.82 16.43
N ARG A 255 -21.37 -15.65 16.14
CA ARG A 255 -21.98 -14.61 15.30
C ARG A 255 -20.95 -14.05 14.32
N LYS A 256 -21.33 -14.00 13.04
CA LYS A 256 -20.62 -13.28 11.99
C LYS A 256 -21.03 -11.80 11.98
N MET A 257 -20.05 -10.90 11.89
CA MET A 257 -20.24 -9.45 11.80
C MET A 257 -20.24 -9.01 10.34
N LYS A 258 -21.20 -8.17 9.96
CA LYS A 258 -21.37 -7.66 8.59
C LYS A 258 -21.11 -6.16 8.53
N VAL A 259 -20.14 -5.77 7.72
CA VAL A 259 -19.74 -4.37 7.51
C VAL A 259 -20.03 -3.96 6.08
N LEU A 260 -20.66 -2.80 5.90
CA LEU A 260 -20.83 -2.17 4.59
C LEU A 260 -19.83 -1.01 4.45
N LEU A 261 -18.92 -1.09 3.48
CA LEU A 261 -18.00 0.00 3.15
C LEU A 261 -18.55 0.83 2.00
N GLU A 262 -18.57 2.15 2.17
CA GLU A 262 -18.77 3.08 1.06
C GLU A 262 -17.54 3.08 0.15
N ALA A 263 -17.72 2.89 -1.17
CA ALA A 263 -16.62 2.66 -2.11
C ALA A 263 -16.75 3.41 -3.45
N GLU A 264 -17.45 4.55 -3.49
CA GLU A 264 -17.61 5.36 -4.70
C GLU A 264 -16.28 5.91 -5.24
N LYS A 265 -15.22 5.98 -4.40
CA LYS A 265 -13.87 6.34 -4.87
C LYS A 265 -13.26 5.27 -5.78
N MET A 266 -13.64 4.00 -5.61
CA MET A 266 -13.07 2.91 -6.40
C MET A 266 -13.48 2.95 -7.88
N VAL A 267 -14.65 3.51 -8.19
CA VAL A 267 -15.16 3.61 -9.57
C VAL A 267 -14.65 4.84 -10.34
N ARG A 268 -13.92 5.75 -9.69
CA ARG A 268 -13.39 6.95 -10.35
C ARG A 268 -12.01 6.70 -10.94
N HIS A 269 -11.65 7.47 -11.97
CA HIS A 269 -10.34 7.38 -12.62
C HIS A 269 -9.21 8.07 -11.84
N ASP A 270 -9.51 8.99 -10.91
CA ASP A 270 -8.51 9.63 -10.07
C ASP A 270 -7.92 8.64 -9.05
N ASN A 271 -6.60 8.50 -9.03
CA ASN A 271 -5.87 7.71 -8.02
C ASN A 271 -5.25 8.65 -6.98
N ASP A 272 -6.08 9.18 -6.09
CA ASP A 272 -5.64 10.01 -4.96
C ASP A 272 -5.35 9.19 -3.70
N GLY A 273 -4.87 9.86 -2.64
CA GLY A 273 -4.54 9.21 -1.37
C GLY A 273 -5.71 8.44 -0.76
N VAL A 274 -6.94 8.94 -0.89
CA VAL A 274 -8.15 8.27 -0.35
C VAL A 274 -8.44 6.98 -1.11
N LYS A 275 -8.34 6.99 -2.45
CA LYS A 275 -8.50 5.78 -3.26
C LYS A 275 -7.42 4.76 -2.93
N ARG A 276 -6.17 5.19 -2.73
CA ARG A 276 -5.06 4.31 -2.32
C ARG A 276 -5.33 3.70 -0.94
N TYR A 277 -5.71 4.51 0.05
CA TYR A 277 -6.10 4.04 1.38
C TYR A 277 -7.19 2.97 1.30
N GLN A 278 -8.27 3.26 0.57
CA GLN A 278 -9.38 2.33 0.41
C GLN A 278 -8.95 1.05 -0.31
N SER A 279 -8.19 1.15 -1.41
CA SER A 279 -7.69 0.01 -2.16
C SER A 279 -6.88 -0.93 -1.27
N GLU A 280 -5.91 -0.40 -0.52
CA GLU A 280 -5.03 -1.22 0.32
C GLU A 280 -5.79 -1.85 1.50
N LEU A 281 -6.72 -1.13 2.13
CA LEU A 281 -7.57 -1.70 3.18
C LEU A 281 -8.47 -2.83 2.65
N LEU A 282 -9.07 -2.64 1.46
CA LEU A 282 -9.90 -3.66 0.82
C LEU A 282 -9.12 -4.91 0.42
N LYS A 283 -7.86 -4.78 -0.02
CA LYS A 283 -6.98 -5.92 -0.26
C LYS A 283 -6.79 -6.76 1.01
N GLN A 284 -6.63 -6.12 2.17
CA GLN A 284 -6.48 -6.84 3.44
C GLN A 284 -7.79 -7.51 3.87
N PHE A 285 -8.93 -6.82 3.78
CA PHE A 285 -10.23 -7.43 4.09
C PHE A 285 -10.60 -8.58 3.13
N ASN A 286 -10.12 -8.55 1.89
CA ASN A 286 -10.30 -9.69 0.98
C ASN A 286 -9.59 -10.96 1.48
N LYS A 287 -8.43 -10.84 2.13
CA LYS A 287 -7.74 -12.01 2.71
C LYS A 287 -8.64 -12.71 3.75
N ILE A 288 -9.36 -11.94 4.55
CA ILE A 288 -10.33 -12.46 5.53
C ILE A 288 -11.50 -13.15 4.83
N GLU A 289 -12.03 -12.56 3.75
CA GLU A 289 -13.12 -13.14 2.98
C GLU A 289 -12.78 -14.49 2.34
N GLN A 290 -11.50 -14.84 2.19
CA GLN A 290 -11.11 -16.17 1.72
C GLN A 290 -11.40 -17.26 2.77
N ASN A 291 -11.53 -16.89 4.05
CA ASN A 291 -11.90 -17.79 5.13
C ASN A 291 -13.43 -17.99 5.17
N PRO A 292 -13.96 -19.21 4.90
CA PRO A 292 -15.40 -19.47 4.98
C PRO A 292 -15.95 -19.30 6.40
N ASP A 293 -15.10 -19.46 7.42
CA ASP A 293 -15.42 -19.38 8.83
C ASP A 293 -14.99 -18.05 9.46
N ALA A 294 -14.59 -17.05 8.65
CA ALA A 294 -14.23 -15.73 9.16
C ALA A 294 -15.35 -15.12 10.02
N ARG A 295 -14.92 -14.41 11.06
CA ARG A 295 -15.81 -13.59 11.89
C ARG A 295 -16.44 -12.45 11.10
N TRP A 296 -15.71 -11.90 10.12
CA TRP A 296 -16.06 -10.68 9.41
C TRP A 296 -16.53 -10.94 7.99
N HIS A 297 -17.53 -10.18 7.57
CA HIS A 297 -18.02 -10.14 6.19
C HIS A 297 -18.21 -8.69 5.72
N PHE A 298 -17.81 -8.43 4.48
CA PHE A 298 -17.69 -7.12 3.88
C PHE A 298 -18.43 -7.02 2.55
N ASP A 299 -19.29 -6.03 2.46
CA ASP A 299 -19.91 -5.59 1.21
C ASP A 299 -19.48 -4.15 0.89
N LEU A 300 -19.51 -3.80 -0.39
CA LEU A 300 -19.20 -2.48 -0.90
C LEU A 300 -20.46 -1.78 -1.40
N PHE A 301 -20.64 -0.51 -1.05
CA PHE A 301 -21.65 0.36 -1.63
C PHE A 301 -21.01 1.30 -2.66
N MET A 302 -21.33 1.11 -3.93
CA MET A 302 -20.82 1.92 -5.04
C MET A 302 -21.82 1.98 -6.20
N SER A 303 -21.83 3.08 -6.94
CA SER A 303 -22.78 3.32 -8.03
C SER A 303 -24.25 3.13 -7.60
N GLY A 304 -24.53 3.32 -6.31
CA GLY A 304 -25.83 3.13 -5.69
C GLY A 304 -26.33 1.68 -5.60
N ARG A 305 -25.42 0.70 -5.64
CA ARG A 305 -25.68 -0.73 -5.45
C ARG A 305 -24.77 -1.29 -4.36
N ILE A 306 -25.15 -2.43 -3.81
CA ILE A 306 -24.31 -3.19 -2.89
C ILE A 306 -23.71 -4.37 -3.67
N VAL A 307 -22.39 -4.52 -3.59
CA VAL A 307 -21.60 -5.57 -4.25
C VAL A 307 -20.78 -6.29 -3.17
N PRO A 308 -20.84 -7.63 -3.09
CA PRO A 308 -19.95 -8.38 -2.20
C PRO A 308 -18.48 -8.13 -2.50
N LEU A 309 -17.65 -7.96 -1.46
CA LEU A 309 -16.22 -7.69 -1.66
C LEU A 309 -15.56 -8.80 -2.49
N LYS A 310 -15.90 -10.07 -2.25
CA LYS A 310 -15.41 -11.22 -3.03
C LYS A 310 -15.66 -11.08 -4.54
N GLU A 311 -16.79 -10.51 -4.94
CA GLU A 311 -17.13 -10.31 -6.36
C GLU A 311 -16.36 -9.14 -6.98
N PHE A 312 -16.10 -8.09 -6.20
CA PHE A 312 -15.35 -6.92 -6.66
C PHE A 312 -13.87 -7.24 -6.96
N ASN A 313 -13.28 -8.20 -6.25
CA ASN A 313 -11.86 -8.53 -6.36
C ASN A 313 -11.43 -9.16 -7.69
N GLN A 314 -12.36 -9.74 -8.46
CA GLN A 314 -12.04 -10.22 -9.83
C GLN A 314 -11.56 -9.09 -10.75
N ALA A 315 -11.87 -7.83 -10.41
CA ALA A 315 -11.42 -6.63 -11.13
C ALA A 315 -10.25 -5.89 -10.45
N LEU A 316 -9.91 -6.15 -9.18
CA LEU A 316 -8.83 -5.46 -8.46
C LEU A 316 -7.43 -6.05 -8.73
N ASN A 317 -7.36 -7.33 -9.11
CA ASN A 317 -6.10 -7.99 -9.53
C ASN A 317 -5.66 -7.61 -10.94
N HIS A 318 -6.48 -6.83 -11.66
CA HIS A 318 -6.16 -6.18 -12.93
C HIS A 318 -6.20 -4.67 -12.72
N ASP A 319 -5.23 -3.94 -13.27
CA ASP A 319 -5.31 -2.48 -13.29
C ASP A 319 -6.68 -2.06 -13.86
N PHE A 320 -7.41 -1.23 -13.12
CA PHE A 320 -8.75 -0.78 -13.45
C PHE A 320 -8.73 0.15 -14.67
N SER A 321 -8.58 -0.41 -15.87
CA SER A 321 -8.96 0.23 -17.13
C SER A 321 -10.24 -0.43 -17.63
N MET A 322 -11.39 0.13 -17.26
CA MET A 322 -12.65 -0.24 -17.92
C MET A 322 -12.60 0.22 -19.38
N PRO A 323 -13.15 -0.56 -20.33
CA PRO A 323 -13.14 -0.21 -21.75
C PRO A 323 -13.86 1.12 -21.98
N GLU A 324 -13.27 1.97 -22.82
CA GLU A 324 -13.92 3.18 -23.33
C GLU A 324 -15.32 2.85 -23.86
N GLN A 325 -16.36 3.29 -23.14
CA GLN A 325 -17.67 3.43 -23.78
C GLN A 325 -17.56 4.56 -24.78
N THR A 326 -17.45 4.15 -26.05
CA THR A 326 -17.56 4.97 -27.26
C THR A 326 -18.62 6.06 -27.10
N ALA A 327 -18.18 7.30 -26.90
CA ALA A 327 -19.02 8.47 -27.02
C ALA A 327 -19.38 8.67 -28.50
N LYS A 328 -20.51 8.10 -28.92
CA LYS A 328 -21.16 8.49 -30.18
C LYS A 328 -21.78 9.88 -30.00
N GLY A 329 -21.37 10.82 -30.85
CA GLY A 329 -22.17 12.01 -31.19
C GLY A 329 -21.48 13.35 -31.07
N SER A 330 -20.46 13.62 -31.90
CA SER A 330 -20.04 14.98 -32.20
C SER A 330 -21.06 15.65 -33.12
N GLN A 331 -21.80 16.65 -32.62
CA GLN A 331 -22.48 17.63 -33.46
C GLN A 331 -21.59 18.88 -33.59
N THR A 332 -21.46 19.36 -34.82
CA THR A 332 -20.60 20.48 -35.24
C THR A 332 -21.10 21.86 -34.79
N PRO A 333 -20.23 22.90 -34.70
CA PRO A 333 -20.52 24.18 -34.04
C PRO A 333 -21.42 25.20 -34.78
N ALA A 334 -22.28 24.80 -35.71
CA ALA A 334 -22.95 25.76 -36.62
C ALA A 334 -24.42 26.13 -36.31
N GLU A 335 -25.10 25.53 -35.33
CA GLU A 335 -26.57 25.73 -35.19
C GLU A 335 -27.07 26.08 -33.78
N LYS A 336 -26.51 27.12 -33.15
CA LYS A 336 -27.18 27.79 -32.02
C LYS A 336 -27.08 29.31 -32.14
N ARG A 337 -27.92 29.92 -32.97
CA ARG A 337 -28.31 31.32 -32.75
C ARG A 337 -29.18 31.37 -31.50
N SER A 338 -28.78 32.20 -30.52
CA SER A 338 -29.50 32.33 -29.26
C SER A 338 -30.88 32.97 -29.49
N LEU A 339 -31.87 32.59 -28.67
CA LEU A 339 -33.21 33.19 -28.63
C LEU A 339 -33.17 34.73 -28.53
N PHE A 340 -32.07 35.25 -27.96
CA PHE A 340 -31.74 36.66 -27.80
C PHE A 340 -31.56 37.40 -29.13
N GLN A 341 -30.86 36.79 -30.11
CA GLN A 341 -30.64 37.40 -31.43
C GLN A 341 -31.93 37.47 -32.27
N ARG A 342 -32.89 36.56 -32.02
CA ARG A 342 -34.21 36.58 -32.68
C ARG A 342 -35.12 37.68 -32.11
N PHE A 343 -35.00 37.95 -30.81
CA PHE A 343 -35.79 38.97 -30.13
C PHE A 343 -35.27 40.40 -30.43
N GLU A 344 -33.94 40.55 -30.58
CA GLU A 344 -33.33 41.83 -30.96
C GLU A 344 -33.72 42.29 -32.38
N PHE A 345 -33.85 41.36 -33.33
CA PHE A 345 -34.38 41.65 -34.67
C PHE A 345 -35.86 42.02 -34.67
N ALA A 346 -36.70 41.35 -33.86
CA ALA A 346 -38.13 41.64 -33.78
C ALA A 346 -38.44 43.03 -33.20
N LEU A 347 -37.61 43.52 -32.26
CA LEU A 347 -37.74 44.87 -31.70
C LEU A 347 -37.36 45.98 -32.69
N LEU A 348 -36.41 45.70 -33.59
CA LEU A 348 -36.00 46.64 -34.64
C LEU A 348 -37.05 46.77 -35.74
N GLU A 349 -37.80 45.70 -36.04
CA GLU A 349 -38.91 45.73 -37.02
C GLU A 349 -40.18 46.47 -36.52
N MET A 350 -40.30 46.74 -35.22
CA MET A 350 -41.46 47.44 -34.65
C MET A 350 -41.36 48.97 -34.71
N ILE A 351 -40.23 49.54 -35.18
CA ILE A 351 -40.04 50.99 -35.27
C ILE A 351 -40.37 51.44 -36.70
N PRO A 352 -41.43 52.23 -36.94
CA PRO A 352 -41.78 52.66 -38.30
C PRO A 352 -40.66 53.50 -38.93
N ASP A 353 -40.28 53.22 -40.17
CA ASP A 353 -39.13 53.86 -40.87
C ASP A 353 -39.16 55.40 -40.90
N ARG A 354 -40.36 55.99 -40.84
CA ARG A 354 -40.56 57.44 -40.75
C ARG A 354 -40.03 58.05 -39.45
N TRP A 355 -40.06 57.30 -38.36
CA TRP A 355 -39.51 57.72 -37.07
C TRP A 355 -37.99 57.65 -37.03
N VAL A 356 -37.40 56.60 -37.60
CA VAL A 356 -35.94 56.46 -37.72
C VAL A 356 -35.36 57.60 -38.55
N SER A 357 -36.02 57.94 -39.66
CA SER A 357 -35.59 59.05 -40.55
C SER A 357 -35.73 60.43 -39.88
N TYR A 358 -36.80 60.66 -39.10
CA TYR A 358 -37.03 61.91 -38.35
C TYR A 358 -36.05 62.10 -37.17
N LEU A 359 -35.65 61.00 -36.51
CA LEU A 359 -34.71 61.01 -35.38
C LEU A 359 -33.26 61.23 -35.82
N ILE A 360 -32.87 60.69 -36.99
CA ILE A 360 -31.55 60.92 -37.60
C ILE A 360 -31.42 62.38 -38.08
N SER A 361 -32.50 62.98 -38.61
CA SER A 361 -32.45 64.33 -39.17
C SER A 361 -32.38 65.47 -38.12
N HIS A 362 -32.57 65.18 -36.83
CA HIS A 362 -32.60 66.21 -35.76
C HIS A 362 -31.52 66.04 -34.67
N ASN A 363 -30.59 65.09 -34.81
CA ASN A 363 -29.43 64.87 -33.92
C ASN A 363 -29.76 64.89 -32.40
N ILE A 364 -30.90 64.31 -32.02
CA ILE A 364 -31.44 64.42 -30.65
C ILE A 364 -30.78 63.37 -29.72
N LEU A 365 -29.74 63.80 -28.99
CA LEU A 365 -29.02 63.05 -27.96
C LEU A 365 -29.93 62.45 -26.85
N VAL A 366 -31.16 62.97 -26.72
CA VAL A 366 -32.17 62.54 -25.72
C VAL A 366 -32.73 61.15 -26.04
N PHE A 367 -32.82 60.76 -27.32
CA PHE A 367 -33.37 59.46 -27.70
C PHE A 367 -32.42 58.32 -27.34
N HIS A 368 -31.10 58.52 -27.44
CA HIS A 368 -30.12 57.49 -27.08
C HIS A 368 -30.17 57.19 -25.57
N LYS A 369 -30.32 58.22 -24.72
CA LYS A 369 -30.47 58.05 -23.26
C LYS A 369 -31.80 57.42 -22.86
N LEU A 370 -32.90 57.78 -23.54
CA LEU A 370 -34.22 57.19 -23.29
C LEU A 370 -34.28 55.74 -23.77
N TYR A 371 -33.73 55.44 -24.94
CA TYR A 371 -33.61 54.09 -25.49
C TYR A 371 -32.71 53.22 -24.61
N ASP A 372 -31.53 53.69 -24.20
CA ASP A 372 -30.65 52.95 -23.28
C ASP A 372 -31.27 52.74 -21.89
N GLY A 373 -32.07 53.71 -21.42
CA GLY A 373 -32.84 53.60 -20.18
C GLY A 373 -33.93 52.53 -20.25
N ILE A 374 -34.73 52.53 -21.33
CA ILE A 374 -35.78 51.53 -21.59
C ILE A 374 -35.15 50.14 -21.82
N LYS A 375 -34.03 50.07 -22.56
CA LYS A 375 -33.29 48.82 -22.80
C LYS A 375 -32.76 48.23 -21.49
N LYS A 376 -32.18 49.04 -20.60
CA LYS A 376 -31.74 48.60 -19.26
C LYS A 376 -32.89 48.13 -18.38
N ALA A 377 -34.03 48.83 -18.38
CA ALA A 377 -35.20 48.43 -17.60
C ALA A 377 -35.81 47.12 -18.11
N ALA A 378 -35.92 46.96 -19.44
CA ALA A 378 -36.40 45.74 -20.07
C ALA A 378 -35.45 44.55 -19.83
N PHE A 379 -34.12 44.75 -19.92
CA PHE A 379 -33.14 43.72 -19.59
C PHE A 379 -33.18 43.34 -18.10
N GLY A 380 -33.29 44.31 -17.19
CA GLY A 380 -33.43 44.03 -15.76
C GLY A 380 -34.68 43.21 -15.43
N LEU A 381 -35.80 43.45 -16.12
CA LEU A 381 -37.04 42.70 -15.93
C LEU A 381 -36.96 41.30 -16.55
N ILE A 382 -36.35 41.16 -17.73
CA ILE A 382 -36.12 39.88 -18.39
C ILE A 382 -35.16 39.01 -17.57
N ASP A 383 -34.06 39.58 -17.07
CA ASP A 383 -33.11 38.88 -16.20
C ASP A 383 -33.77 38.47 -14.88
N PHE A 384 -34.61 39.34 -14.30
CA PHE A 384 -35.38 39.01 -13.10
C PHE A 384 -36.38 37.87 -13.34
N VAL A 385 -37.10 37.87 -14.46
CA VAL A 385 -38.04 36.81 -14.82
C VAL A 385 -37.31 35.51 -15.16
N ILE A 386 -36.20 35.57 -15.91
CA ILE A 386 -35.37 34.40 -16.22
C ILE A 386 -34.75 33.83 -14.95
N ASP A 387 -34.25 34.66 -14.04
CA ASP A 387 -33.69 34.24 -12.76
C ASP A 387 -34.78 33.63 -11.86
N THR A 388 -35.98 34.21 -11.84
CA THR A 388 -37.13 33.69 -11.09
C THR A 388 -37.62 32.36 -11.65
N VAL A 389 -37.73 32.22 -12.98
CA VAL A 389 -38.10 30.95 -13.64
C VAL A 389 -37.01 29.89 -13.48
N LYS A 390 -35.72 30.27 -13.53
CA LYS A 390 -34.60 29.37 -13.20
C LYS A 390 -34.63 28.94 -11.74
N LYS A 391 -34.95 29.84 -10.80
CA LYS A 391 -35.11 29.52 -9.38
C LYS A 391 -36.30 28.59 -9.12
N ILE A 392 -37.45 28.84 -9.75
CA ILE A 392 -38.66 28.02 -9.63
C ILE A 392 -38.47 26.66 -10.29
N SER A 393 -37.91 26.60 -11.50
CA SER A 393 -37.60 25.32 -12.18
C SER A 393 -36.52 24.54 -11.45
N ALA A 394 -35.47 25.18 -10.93
CA ALA A 394 -34.48 24.54 -10.06
C ALA A 394 -35.11 24.10 -8.73
N PHE A 395 -36.08 24.84 -8.19
CA PHE A 395 -36.82 24.46 -6.97
C PHE A 395 -37.72 23.24 -7.21
N ILE A 396 -38.49 23.22 -8.30
CA ILE A 396 -39.34 22.09 -8.69
C ILE A 396 -38.50 20.87 -9.06
N LEU A 397 -37.39 21.05 -9.81
CA LEU A 397 -36.42 19.97 -10.03
C LEU A 397 -35.84 19.49 -8.71
N ARG A 398 -35.36 20.38 -7.81
CA ARG A 398 -34.87 19.99 -6.47
C ARG A 398 -35.93 19.25 -5.67
N LEU A 399 -37.21 19.61 -5.79
CA LEU A 399 -38.31 18.93 -5.09
C LEU A 399 -38.57 17.53 -5.68
N LEU A 400 -38.62 17.40 -7.01
CA LEU A 400 -38.78 16.13 -7.72
C LEU A 400 -37.57 15.20 -7.51
N PHE A 401 -36.35 15.74 -7.58
CA PHE A 401 -35.11 15.04 -7.22
C PHE A 401 -35.15 14.63 -5.75
N ARG A 402 -35.51 15.52 -4.82
CA ARG A 402 -35.64 15.20 -3.38
C ARG A 402 -36.68 14.11 -3.11
N MET A 403 -37.80 14.07 -3.84
CA MET A 403 -38.80 13.00 -3.71
C MET A 403 -38.31 11.67 -4.29
N ARG A 404 -37.65 11.69 -5.46
CA ARG A 404 -37.06 10.49 -6.07
C ARG A 404 -35.92 9.94 -5.23
N ASP A 405 -35.06 10.82 -4.73
CA ASP A 405 -33.96 10.52 -3.81
C ASP A 405 -34.50 9.99 -2.49
N ASN A 406 -35.59 10.53 -1.95
CA ASN A 406 -36.20 10.00 -0.73
C ASN A 406 -36.72 8.56 -0.89
N LYS A 407 -37.40 8.25 -2.00
CA LYS A 407 -37.86 6.87 -2.27
C LYS A 407 -36.68 5.92 -2.45
N ARG A 408 -35.65 6.33 -3.20
CA ARG A 408 -34.41 5.56 -3.37
C ARG A 408 -33.69 5.34 -2.04
N LEU A 409 -33.56 6.40 -1.24
CA LEU A 409 -32.89 6.38 0.06
C LEU A 409 -33.63 5.47 1.05
N ASN A 410 -34.96 5.48 1.05
CA ASN A 410 -35.74 4.56 1.89
C ASN A 410 -35.52 3.08 1.49
N ARG A 411 -35.45 2.78 0.19
CA ARG A 411 -35.11 1.43 -0.29
C ARG A 411 -33.69 1.00 0.11
N LEU A 412 -32.72 1.91 -0.01
CA LEU A 412 -31.34 1.66 0.40
C LEU A 412 -31.23 1.46 1.91
N THR A 413 -31.91 2.29 2.71
CA THR A 413 -31.94 2.16 4.18
C THR A 413 -32.45 0.79 4.62
N ALA A 414 -33.48 0.25 3.97
CA ALA A 414 -33.95 -1.11 4.26
C ALA A 414 -32.87 -2.17 4.00
N GLN A 415 -32.08 -2.01 2.92
CA GLN A 415 -30.95 -2.91 2.64
C GLN A 415 -29.81 -2.74 3.65
N PHE A 416 -29.55 -1.52 4.10
CA PHE A 416 -28.50 -1.24 5.08
C PHE A 416 -28.79 -1.85 6.46
N ASN A 417 -30.04 -2.19 6.76
CA ASN A 417 -30.41 -2.82 8.02
C ASN A 417 -29.89 -4.25 8.21
N ARG A 418 -29.28 -4.87 7.19
CA ARG A 418 -28.65 -6.19 7.35
C ARG A 418 -27.21 -6.15 7.83
N TYR A 419 -26.64 -4.96 8.01
CA TYR A 419 -25.26 -4.76 8.46
C TYR A 419 -25.21 -4.36 9.93
N ASP A 420 -24.13 -4.74 10.59
CA ASP A 420 -23.82 -4.37 11.96
C ASP A 420 -23.13 -3.00 12.01
N LEU A 421 -22.39 -2.64 10.96
CA LEU A 421 -21.67 -1.38 10.85
C LEU A 421 -21.65 -0.86 9.40
N ILE A 422 -21.66 0.46 9.25
CA ILE A 422 -21.37 1.13 7.97
C ILE A 422 -20.10 1.98 8.13
N HIS A 423 -19.10 1.73 7.29
CA HIS A 423 -17.86 2.49 7.25
C HIS A 423 -17.83 3.42 6.03
N LEU A 424 -17.61 4.70 6.28
CA LEU A 424 -17.45 5.76 5.29
C LEU A 424 -15.97 6.19 5.24
N PRO A 425 -15.18 5.75 4.25
CA PRO A 425 -13.76 6.14 4.14
C PRO A 425 -13.54 7.61 3.80
N LEU A 426 -14.62 8.36 3.50
CA LEU A 426 -14.54 9.77 3.15
C LEU A 426 -15.79 10.52 3.64
N GLN A 427 -15.59 11.58 4.44
CA GLN A 427 -16.70 12.33 5.07
C GLN A 427 -17.68 12.95 4.07
N GLN A 428 -17.23 13.23 2.84
CA GLN A 428 -18.01 13.83 1.76
C GLN A 428 -19.04 12.85 1.17
N HIS A 429 -18.90 11.55 1.39
CA HIS A 429 -19.74 10.50 0.79
C HIS A 429 -20.95 10.08 1.65
N PHE A 430 -21.31 10.90 2.62
CA PHE A 430 -22.39 10.63 3.58
C PHE A 430 -23.83 10.61 3.01
N PHE A 431 -24.08 11.15 1.79
CA PHE A 431 -25.45 11.44 1.32
C PHE A 431 -26.38 10.22 1.34
N SER A 432 -25.90 9.08 0.84
CA SER A 432 -26.67 7.83 0.78
C SER A 432 -26.98 7.23 2.14
N PHE A 433 -26.29 7.68 3.20
CA PHE A 433 -26.35 7.07 4.53
C PHE A 433 -27.11 7.95 5.55
N ARG A 434 -27.64 9.09 5.10
CA ARG A 434 -28.34 10.08 5.96
C ARG A 434 -29.50 9.50 6.78
N LYS A 435 -30.17 8.44 6.29
CA LYS A 435 -31.34 7.81 6.93
C LYS A 435 -31.09 6.45 7.59
N THR A 436 -29.88 5.88 7.46
CA THR A 436 -29.59 4.58 8.11
C THR A 436 -29.74 4.68 9.62
N ALA A 437 -30.21 3.64 10.30
CA ALA A 437 -30.19 3.57 11.77
C ALA A 437 -28.93 2.86 12.30
N ARG A 438 -28.08 2.35 11.40
CA ARG A 438 -26.90 1.57 11.78
C ARG A 438 -25.77 2.42 12.34
N PRO A 439 -24.92 1.82 13.20
CA PRO A 439 -23.67 2.45 13.61
C PRO A 439 -22.88 2.91 12.40
N LEU A 440 -22.23 4.07 12.53
CA LEU A 440 -21.45 4.71 11.48
C LEU A 440 -20.04 4.94 12.00
N LEU A 441 -19.05 4.49 11.22
CA LEU A 441 -17.67 4.93 11.32
C LEU A 441 -17.35 5.79 10.11
N VAL A 442 -16.72 6.95 10.32
CA VAL A 442 -16.30 7.85 9.23
C VAL A 442 -14.80 8.11 9.33
N THR A 443 -14.04 7.74 8.30
CA THR A 443 -12.61 8.11 8.23
C THR A 443 -12.49 9.59 7.87
N ILE A 444 -11.64 10.31 8.59
CA ILE A 444 -11.22 11.67 8.25
C ILE A 444 -9.73 11.64 7.96
N HIS A 445 -9.36 12.04 6.75
CA HIS A 445 -7.96 12.15 6.34
C HIS A 445 -7.35 13.51 6.71
N ASP A 446 -8.13 14.59 6.66
CA ASP A 446 -7.65 15.94 7.00
C ASP A 446 -8.80 16.94 7.25
N PHE A 447 -8.41 18.13 7.73
CA PHE A 447 -9.25 19.32 7.84
C PHE A 447 -8.78 20.47 6.93
N THR A 448 -8.11 20.20 5.80
CA THR A 448 -7.55 21.28 4.97
C THR A 448 -8.62 22.26 4.48
N HIS A 449 -9.85 21.80 4.26
CA HIS A 449 -11.00 22.64 3.91
C HIS A 449 -11.36 23.72 4.95
N ARG A 450 -10.97 23.56 6.22
CA ARG A 450 -11.16 24.55 7.29
C ARG A 450 -9.88 25.28 7.65
N LEU A 451 -8.76 24.57 7.67
CA LEU A 451 -7.47 25.12 8.09
C LEU A 451 -6.79 25.94 6.99
N PHE A 452 -7.04 25.59 5.73
CA PHE A 452 -6.50 26.24 4.53
C PHE A 452 -7.60 26.46 3.47
N PRO A 453 -8.72 27.13 3.81
CA PRO A 453 -9.87 27.28 2.90
C PRO A 453 -9.50 27.97 1.58
N GLU A 454 -8.48 28.83 1.58
CA GLU A 454 -7.91 29.49 0.40
C GLU A 454 -7.29 28.51 -0.62
N HIS A 455 -7.03 27.27 -0.23
CA HIS A 455 -6.55 26.21 -1.11
C HIS A 455 -7.68 25.34 -1.69
N HIS A 456 -8.94 25.60 -1.35
CA HIS A 456 -10.09 24.81 -1.78
C HIS A 456 -11.12 25.62 -2.55
N THR A 457 -11.89 24.94 -3.40
CA THR A 457 -13.08 25.53 -4.03
C THR A 457 -14.23 25.62 -3.02
N ALA A 458 -15.11 26.61 -3.17
CA ALA A 458 -16.28 26.78 -2.30
C ALA A 458 -17.20 25.55 -2.26
N ILE A 459 -17.28 24.79 -3.37
CA ILE A 459 -18.06 23.55 -3.45
C ILE A 459 -17.43 22.46 -2.58
N ASN A 460 -16.10 22.29 -2.64
CA ASN A 460 -15.40 21.29 -1.83
C ASN A 460 -15.54 21.59 -0.33
N ILE A 461 -15.41 22.87 0.05
CA ILE A 461 -15.64 23.32 1.43
C ILE A 461 -17.06 22.99 1.85
N SER A 462 -18.07 23.40 1.07
CA SER A 462 -19.48 23.16 1.41
C SER A 462 -19.82 21.67 1.54
N ASN A 463 -19.27 20.81 0.69
CA ASN A 463 -19.49 19.37 0.75
C ASN A 463 -18.84 18.75 2.00
N ALA A 464 -17.59 19.13 2.31
CA ALA A 464 -16.90 18.69 3.51
C ALA A 464 -17.63 19.14 4.79
N GLU A 465 -18.05 20.41 4.87
CA GLU A 465 -18.83 20.95 5.99
C GLU A 465 -20.13 20.21 6.23
N GLN A 466 -20.86 19.84 5.18
CA GLN A 466 -22.07 19.03 5.34
C GLN A 466 -21.77 17.62 5.84
N GLY A 467 -20.62 17.03 5.46
CA GLY A 467 -20.12 15.77 6.01
C GLY A 467 -19.84 15.88 7.51
N LEU A 468 -19.14 16.93 7.95
CA LEU A 468 -18.89 17.21 9.37
C LEU A 468 -20.20 17.42 10.15
N LYS A 469 -21.16 18.14 9.56
CA LYS A 469 -22.50 18.30 10.14
C LYS A 469 -23.21 16.96 10.28
N PHE A 470 -23.13 16.10 9.28
CA PHE A 470 -23.69 14.76 9.32
C PHE A 470 -23.07 13.92 10.45
N ILE A 471 -21.75 13.91 10.58
CA ILE A 471 -21.04 13.20 11.65
C ILE A 471 -21.58 13.61 13.02
N ARG A 472 -21.67 14.92 13.29
CA ARG A 472 -22.21 15.44 14.56
C ARG A 472 -23.68 15.08 14.78
N GLN A 473 -24.52 15.29 13.77
CA GLN A 473 -25.97 15.03 13.88
C GLN A 473 -26.27 13.55 14.11
N ARG A 474 -25.44 12.67 13.55
CA ARG A 474 -25.59 11.22 13.65
C ARG A 474 -24.81 10.59 14.79
N LYS A 475 -24.03 11.38 15.53
CA LYS A 475 -23.07 10.90 16.54
C LYS A 475 -22.22 9.75 15.98
N ALA A 476 -21.76 9.90 14.74
CA ALA A 476 -20.96 8.88 14.10
C ALA A 476 -19.60 8.77 14.81
N HIS A 477 -19.06 7.57 14.92
CA HIS A 477 -17.67 7.39 15.28
C HIS A 477 -16.79 7.90 14.15
N VAL A 478 -15.59 8.36 14.49
CA VAL A 478 -14.61 8.89 13.56
C VAL A 478 -13.33 8.07 13.65
N LEU A 479 -12.73 7.77 12.50
CA LEU A 479 -11.40 7.18 12.40
C LEU A 479 -10.44 8.23 11.84
N ALA A 480 -9.50 8.69 12.65
CA ALA A 480 -8.45 9.61 12.24
C ALA A 480 -7.22 8.83 11.75
N VAL A 481 -6.55 9.34 10.73
CA VAL A 481 -5.41 8.66 10.09
C VAL A 481 -4.05 8.96 10.75
N SER A 482 -4.01 9.90 11.70
CA SER A 482 -2.81 10.38 12.38
C SER A 482 -3.17 11.01 13.74
N ALA A 483 -2.19 11.19 14.62
CA ALA A 483 -2.42 11.89 15.88
C ALA A 483 -2.72 13.39 15.64
N SER A 484 -2.10 14.00 14.63
CA SER A 484 -2.46 15.34 14.16
C SER A 484 -3.93 15.42 13.72
N THR A 485 -4.41 14.48 12.90
CA THR A 485 -5.81 14.48 12.44
C THR A 485 -6.77 14.13 13.57
N LEU A 486 -6.36 13.31 14.53
CA LEU A 486 -7.10 13.03 15.75
C LEU A 486 -7.31 14.32 16.56
N HIS A 487 -6.23 15.09 16.78
CA HIS A 487 -6.28 16.36 17.49
C HIS A 487 -7.19 17.37 16.79
N ASP A 488 -7.05 17.52 15.47
CA ASP A 488 -7.91 18.38 14.66
C ASP A 488 -9.37 17.92 14.73
N THR A 489 -9.64 16.61 14.69
CA THR A 489 -10.99 16.04 14.83
C THR A 489 -11.62 16.42 16.18
N GLN A 490 -10.88 16.26 17.28
CA GLN A 490 -11.36 16.61 18.61
C GLN A 490 -11.67 18.11 18.73
N LYS A 491 -10.76 18.95 18.25
CA LYS A 491 -10.90 20.41 18.25
C LYS A 491 -12.08 20.87 17.38
N GLU A 492 -12.15 20.36 16.16
CA GLU A 492 -13.11 20.80 15.15
C GLU A 492 -14.50 20.22 15.39
N LEU A 493 -14.65 18.95 15.79
CA LEU A 493 -15.96 18.31 15.93
C LEU A 493 -16.53 18.34 17.34
N LYS A 494 -15.70 18.44 18.38
CA LYS A 494 -16.10 18.41 19.80
C LYS A 494 -16.95 17.17 20.15
N LEU A 495 -16.56 16.02 19.60
CA LEU A 495 -17.18 14.74 19.92
C LEU A 495 -16.61 14.19 21.24
N PRO A 496 -17.34 13.32 21.96
CA PRO A 496 -16.77 12.58 23.08
C PRO A 496 -15.55 11.76 22.64
N GLU A 497 -14.57 11.59 23.54
CA GLU A 497 -13.31 10.91 23.21
C GLU A 497 -13.52 9.47 22.71
N TYR A 498 -14.46 8.72 23.30
CA TYR A 498 -14.80 7.35 22.88
C TYR A 498 -15.42 7.25 21.47
N HIS A 499 -15.81 8.38 20.86
CA HIS A 499 -16.26 8.42 19.47
C HIS A 499 -15.12 8.61 18.46
N VAL A 500 -13.90 8.93 18.89
CA VAL A 500 -12.80 9.24 17.99
C VAL A 500 -11.69 8.21 18.18
N HIS A 501 -11.39 7.48 17.11
CA HIS A 501 -10.39 6.44 17.04
C HIS A 501 -9.26 6.88 16.13
N MET A 502 -8.12 6.19 16.20
CA MET A 502 -6.97 6.47 15.35
C MET A 502 -6.37 5.17 14.84
N VAL A 503 -6.13 5.11 13.53
CA VAL A 503 -5.42 4.02 12.86
C VAL A 503 -4.53 4.64 11.81
N HIS A 504 -3.23 4.38 11.86
CA HIS A 504 -2.29 4.88 10.87
C HIS A 504 -2.45 4.18 9.52
N GLU A 505 -2.21 4.91 8.43
CA GLU A 505 -2.07 4.33 7.11
C GLU A 505 -0.69 3.67 6.94
N ALA A 506 -0.42 3.11 5.75
CA ALA A 506 0.89 2.52 5.44
C ALA A 506 1.28 2.71 3.97
N ALA A 507 2.58 2.57 3.68
CA ALA A 507 3.05 2.41 2.30
C ALA A 507 2.79 0.98 1.81
N ASP A 508 2.51 0.83 0.51
CA ASP A 508 2.44 -0.47 -0.15
C ASP A 508 3.86 -1.03 -0.31
N ARG A 509 4.25 -1.99 0.54
CA ARG A 509 5.62 -2.55 0.58
C ARG A 509 5.97 -3.37 -0.67
N GLU A 510 4.97 -3.89 -1.40
CA GLU A 510 5.24 -4.62 -2.65
C GLU A 510 5.70 -3.66 -3.75
N LYS A 511 5.13 -2.45 -3.76
CA LYS A 511 5.52 -1.37 -4.68
C LYS A 511 6.77 -0.64 -4.21
N PHE A 512 6.77 -0.22 -2.94
CA PHE A 512 7.77 0.65 -2.35
C PHE A 512 8.72 -0.14 -1.44
N SER A 513 9.79 -0.61 -2.05
CA SER A 513 10.94 -1.24 -1.40
C SER A 513 12.21 -0.74 -2.08
N PHE A 514 13.35 -0.89 -1.39
CA PHE A 514 14.65 -0.48 -1.92
C PHE A 514 14.93 -1.12 -3.31
N ARG A 515 15.55 -0.39 -4.23
CA ARG A 515 15.89 -0.89 -5.58
C ARG A 515 17.36 -0.67 -5.87
N ILE A 516 18.02 -1.69 -6.44
CA ILE A 516 19.47 -1.67 -6.75
C ILE A 516 19.74 -1.76 -8.27
N ASN A 517 18.73 -2.05 -9.10
CA ASN A 517 18.92 -2.23 -10.54
C ASN A 517 19.23 -0.90 -11.26
N ARG A 518 20.52 -0.55 -11.35
CA ARG A 518 20.98 0.71 -11.95
C ARG A 518 20.59 0.87 -13.42
N ASP A 519 20.56 -0.22 -14.20
CA ASP A 519 20.19 -0.16 -15.61
C ASP A 519 18.70 0.14 -15.79
N GLU A 520 17.85 -0.41 -14.93
CA GLU A 520 16.42 -0.10 -14.88
C GLU A 520 16.20 1.35 -14.41
N THR A 521 16.84 1.78 -13.32
CA THR A 521 16.72 3.15 -12.82
C THR A 521 17.19 4.18 -13.85
N ARG A 522 18.27 3.90 -14.60
CA ARG A 522 18.73 4.77 -15.71
C ARG A 522 17.65 4.93 -16.79
N LYS A 523 17.02 3.83 -17.23
CA LYS A 523 15.92 3.87 -18.21
C LYS A 523 14.71 4.65 -17.68
N ILE A 524 14.40 4.51 -16.40
CA ILE A 524 13.32 5.26 -15.74
C ILE A 524 13.67 6.76 -15.72
N LYS A 525 14.89 7.14 -15.35
CA LYS A 525 15.33 8.54 -15.40
C LYS A 525 15.23 9.14 -16.80
N GLU A 526 15.69 8.41 -17.80
CA GLU A 526 15.57 8.81 -19.22
C GLU A 526 14.10 9.03 -19.62
N LYS A 527 13.20 8.10 -19.24
CA LYS A 527 11.75 8.21 -19.48
C LYS A 527 11.17 9.51 -18.94
N TYR A 528 11.65 9.98 -17.79
CA TYR A 528 11.15 11.19 -17.11
C TYR A 528 12.00 12.44 -17.31
N GLY A 529 13.04 12.39 -18.16
CA GLY A 529 13.92 13.53 -18.42
C GLY A 529 14.79 13.95 -17.23
N ILE A 530 15.11 13.03 -16.33
CA ILE A 530 16.01 13.25 -15.19
C ILE A 530 17.45 12.97 -15.67
N PRO A 531 18.41 13.90 -15.52
CA PRO A 531 19.80 13.63 -15.90
C PRO A 531 20.42 12.49 -15.09
N ASP A 532 21.10 11.58 -15.77
CA ASP A 532 21.88 10.54 -15.13
C ASP A 532 23.26 11.04 -14.67
N GLY A 533 23.86 10.38 -13.68
CA GLY A 533 25.20 10.73 -13.17
C GLY A 533 25.30 12.01 -12.30
N ILE A 534 24.19 12.73 -12.12
CA ILE A 534 24.09 13.87 -11.20
C ILE A 534 23.12 13.49 -10.06
N PRO A 535 23.52 13.61 -8.78
CA PRO A 535 22.61 13.32 -7.68
C PRO A 535 21.47 14.34 -7.64
N TYR A 536 20.36 13.97 -7.02
CA TYR A 536 19.19 14.84 -6.93
C TYR A 536 18.48 14.76 -5.58
N LEU A 537 17.83 15.87 -5.23
CA LEU A 537 16.74 15.91 -4.26
C LEU A 537 15.43 15.71 -5.01
N LEU A 538 14.51 14.92 -4.46
CA LEU A 538 13.22 14.63 -5.09
C LEU A 538 12.09 15.29 -4.30
N SER A 539 11.25 16.09 -4.93
CA SER A 539 9.99 16.56 -4.35
C SER A 539 8.83 15.92 -5.11
N LEU A 540 8.00 15.12 -4.42
CA LEU A 540 6.84 14.47 -5.02
C LEU A 540 5.54 15.07 -4.48
N SER A 541 4.76 15.74 -5.32
CA SER A 541 3.43 16.22 -4.94
C SER A 541 2.59 16.68 -6.13
N THR A 542 1.27 16.68 -6.00
CA THR A 542 0.43 17.52 -6.87
C THR A 542 0.91 18.96 -6.75
N ILE A 543 1.17 19.62 -7.87
CA ILE A 543 1.71 20.98 -7.84
C ILE A 543 0.56 21.93 -7.44
N GLU A 544 0.51 22.30 -6.16
CA GLU A 544 -0.50 23.15 -5.56
C GLU A 544 0.11 24.02 -4.45
N PRO A 545 -0.51 25.15 -4.05
CA PRO A 545 0.07 26.08 -3.08
C PRO A 545 0.44 25.45 -1.72
N ARG A 546 -0.39 24.53 -1.21
CA ARG A 546 -0.20 23.85 0.08
C ARG A 546 1.12 23.09 0.17
N LYS A 547 1.63 22.59 -0.96
CA LYS A 547 2.85 21.77 -1.03
C LYS A 547 4.14 22.59 -0.97
N ASN A 548 4.01 23.92 -0.94
CA ASN A 548 5.12 24.84 -0.68
C ASN A 548 6.32 24.67 -1.64
N LEU A 549 6.03 24.39 -2.91
CA LEU A 549 7.07 24.21 -3.93
C LEU A 549 7.82 25.50 -4.23
N GLY A 550 7.20 26.67 -4.00
CA GLY A 550 7.85 27.97 -4.16
C GLY A 550 9.07 28.13 -3.24
N ASN A 551 8.89 27.93 -1.94
CA ASN A 551 10.00 28.03 -0.98
C ASN A 551 11.04 26.93 -1.20
N THR A 552 10.59 25.72 -1.57
CA THR A 552 11.48 24.59 -1.91
C THR A 552 12.42 24.95 -3.06
N ILE A 553 11.89 25.46 -4.17
CA ILE A 553 12.69 25.90 -5.33
C ILE A 553 13.60 27.07 -4.94
N GLN A 554 13.08 28.06 -4.22
CA GLN A 554 13.86 29.23 -3.84
C GLN A 554 15.06 28.87 -2.95
N ALA A 555 14.88 27.97 -1.99
CA ALA A 555 15.96 27.46 -1.14
C ALA A 555 17.03 26.73 -1.96
N PHE A 556 16.63 25.89 -2.92
CA PHE A 556 17.56 25.21 -3.81
C PHE A 556 18.36 26.18 -4.69
N LEU A 557 17.71 27.21 -5.23
CA LEU A 557 18.40 28.22 -6.03
C LEU A 557 19.40 29.03 -5.19
N ARG A 558 19.06 29.37 -3.94
CA ARG A 558 20.02 30.01 -3.01
C ARG A 558 21.22 29.12 -2.74
N LEU A 559 21.01 27.81 -2.54
CA LEU A 559 22.11 26.85 -2.39
C LEU A 559 23.01 26.82 -3.63
N ALA A 560 22.41 26.79 -4.83
CA ALA A 560 23.15 26.77 -6.09
C ALA A 560 23.96 28.05 -6.33
N THR A 561 23.44 29.21 -5.90
CA THR A 561 24.19 30.48 -5.95
C THR A 561 25.31 30.54 -4.91
N LYS A 562 25.11 29.97 -3.72
CA LYS A 562 26.11 29.93 -2.64
C LYS A 562 27.32 29.06 -3.00
N HIS A 563 27.12 27.99 -3.78
CA HIS A 563 28.15 27.03 -4.17
C HIS A 563 28.38 27.04 -5.68
N GLU A 564 29.30 27.88 -6.15
CA GLU A 564 29.78 27.84 -7.53
C GLU A 564 30.33 26.45 -7.86
N GLY A 565 29.64 25.70 -8.73
CA GLY A 565 30.00 24.32 -9.07
C GLY A 565 29.26 23.23 -8.29
N LEU A 566 28.18 23.55 -7.57
CA LEU A 566 27.28 22.55 -6.97
C LEU A 566 26.98 21.43 -7.98
N HIS A 567 27.06 20.15 -7.59
CA HIS A 567 26.75 19.01 -8.47
C HIS A 567 25.49 18.31 -7.96
N LEU A 568 24.36 19.02 -8.03
CA LEU A 568 23.08 18.58 -7.47
C LEU A 568 21.92 19.14 -8.30
N ASN A 569 20.91 18.29 -8.52
CA ASN A 569 19.65 18.66 -9.15
C ASN A 569 18.49 18.67 -8.16
N LEU A 570 17.42 19.40 -8.50
CA LEU A 570 16.11 19.31 -7.85
C LEU A 570 15.11 18.74 -8.84
N VAL A 571 14.57 17.56 -8.54
CA VAL A 571 13.53 16.90 -9.35
C VAL A 571 12.17 17.14 -8.69
N ILE A 572 11.24 17.73 -9.42
CA ILE A 572 9.87 17.99 -8.98
C ILE A 572 8.92 17.09 -9.77
N ALA A 573 8.39 16.09 -9.07
CA ALA A 573 7.49 15.10 -9.61
C ALA A 573 6.05 15.37 -9.18
N GLY A 574 5.13 15.27 -10.14
CA GLY A 574 3.70 15.30 -9.92
C GLY A 574 2.92 16.08 -10.98
N LYS A 575 1.60 15.86 -10.99
CA LYS A 575 0.68 16.50 -11.94
C LYS A 575 0.57 18.00 -11.63
N LYS A 576 0.41 18.80 -12.69
CA LYS A 576 0.03 20.22 -12.57
C LYS A 576 -1.33 20.33 -11.87
N GLY A 577 -1.35 20.87 -10.66
CA GLY A 577 -2.57 21.21 -9.94
C GLY A 577 -3.06 22.63 -10.26
N TRP A 578 -3.74 23.25 -9.30
CA TRP A 578 -4.36 24.58 -9.45
C TRP A 578 -3.46 25.71 -8.95
N MET A 579 -3.77 26.95 -9.36
CA MET A 579 -3.05 28.17 -8.96
C MET A 579 -1.52 28.16 -9.24
N THR A 580 -1.08 27.33 -10.19
CA THR A 580 0.34 27.08 -10.46
C THR A 580 0.96 28.04 -11.48
N ASN A 581 0.17 28.93 -12.09
CA ASN A 581 0.64 29.77 -13.19
C ASN A 581 1.86 30.62 -12.83
N LYS A 582 2.00 31.09 -11.58
CA LYS A 582 3.21 31.83 -11.15
C LYS A 582 4.46 30.94 -11.07
N LEU A 583 4.34 29.71 -10.56
CA LEU A 583 5.44 28.74 -10.48
C LEU A 583 5.96 28.35 -11.87
N PHE A 584 5.07 28.10 -12.82
CA PHE A 584 5.46 27.71 -14.19
C PHE A 584 5.92 28.88 -15.06
N VAL A 585 5.42 30.10 -14.83
CA VAL A 585 5.91 31.30 -15.55
C VAL A 585 7.33 31.65 -15.13
N GLN A 586 7.69 31.39 -13.87
CA GLN A 586 9.07 31.51 -13.37
C GLN A 586 9.98 30.36 -13.85
N ASN A 587 9.46 29.34 -14.54
CA ASN A 587 10.26 28.23 -15.06
C ASN A 587 11.34 28.67 -16.06
N LYS A 588 11.14 29.78 -16.76
CA LYS A 588 12.17 30.37 -17.65
C LYS A 588 13.31 31.07 -16.90
N LEU A 589 13.21 31.22 -15.58
CA LEU A 589 14.23 31.82 -14.70
C LEU A 589 14.94 30.79 -13.83
N PHE A 590 14.50 29.53 -13.84
CA PHE A 590 15.15 28.45 -13.11
C PHE A 590 16.36 27.96 -13.90
N THR A 591 17.42 27.60 -13.19
CA THR A 591 18.67 27.08 -13.76
C THR A 591 18.41 25.74 -14.48
N ASP A 592 19.37 25.26 -15.29
CA ASP A 592 19.37 23.93 -15.94
C ASP A 592 19.46 22.75 -14.93
N ARG A 593 18.94 22.93 -13.71
CA ARG A 593 19.09 22.06 -12.54
C ARG A 593 17.78 21.75 -11.82
N VAL A 594 16.68 22.39 -12.21
CA VAL A 594 15.34 22.12 -11.68
C VAL A 594 14.52 21.42 -12.76
N PHE A 595 14.17 20.15 -12.52
CA PHE A 595 13.51 19.28 -13.51
C PHE A 595 12.09 18.98 -13.09
N PHE A 596 11.12 19.26 -13.97
CA PHE A 596 9.72 18.89 -13.77
C PHE A 596 9.39 17.66 -14.60
N THR A 597 9.12 16.52 -13.94
CA THR A 597 8.88 15.24 -14.63
C THR A 597 7.43 15.05 -15.06
N GLY A 598 6.51 15.82 -14.46
CA GLY A 598 5.08 15.54 -14.56
C GLY A 598 4.69 14.34 -13.71
N PHE A 599 3.68 13.59 -14.13
CA PHE A 599 3.24 12.39 -13.40
C PHE A 599 4.25 11.26 -13.54
N ILE A 600 4.58 10.60 -12.43
CA ILE A 600 5.41 9.40 -12.38
C ILE A 600 4.52 8.24 -11.99
N ASP A 601 4.68 7.11 -12.67
CA ASP A 601 3.93 5.88 -12.40
C ASP A 601 4.43 5.26 -11.09
N ASP A 602 3.54 4.71 -10.26
CA ASP A 602 3.90 4.10 -8.97
C ASP A 602 5.01 3.03 -9.11
N GLY A 603 5.00 2.26 -10.22
CA GLY A 603 5.98 1.22 -10.51
C GLY A 603 7.40 1.75 -10.73
N ASP A 604 7.54 2.98 -11.22
CA ASP A 604 8.83 3.61 -11.48
C ASP A 604 9.32 4.42 -10.27
N LEU A 605 8.40 4.83 -9.40
CA LEU A 605 8.66 5.75 -8.31
C LEU A 605 9.59 5.16 -7.24
N ALA A 606 9.50 3.86 -6.95
CA ALA A 606 10.38 3.19 -5.98
C ALA A 606 11.87 3.26 -6.38
N ALA A 607 12.17 3.15 -7.67
CA ALA A 607 13.53 3.30 -8.19
C ALA A 607 14.05 4.73 -8.01
N LEU A 608 13.19 5.72 -8.27
CA LEU A 608 13.55 7.13 -8.11
C LEU A 608 13.65 7.56 -6.64
N TYR A 609 12.86 6.98 -5.74
CA TYR A 609 13.08 7.18 -4.30
C TYR A 609 14.44 6.61 -3.89
N SER A 610 14.70 5.34 -4.22
CA SER A 610 15.90 4.61 -3.79
C SER A 610 17.22 5.29 -4.20
N GLU A 611 17.21 6.08 -5.28
CA GLU A 611 18.39 6.81 -5.75
C GLU A 611 18.44 8.29 -5.37
N ALA A 612 17.34 8.87 -4.86
CA ALA A 612 17.33 10.26 -4.42
C ALA A 612 18.22 10.43 -3.17
N LEU A 613 18.92 11.57 -3.05
CA LEU A 613 19.67 11.88 -1.83
C LEU A 613 18.74 12.09 -0.63
N ALA A 614 17.57 12.66 -0.89
CA ALA A 614 16.46 12.78 0.05
C ALA A 614 15.16 13.10 -0.71
N LEU A 615 14.02 12.73 -0.10
CA LEU A 615 12.73 13.30 -0.47
C LEU A 615 12.53 14.64 0.24
N THR A 616 12.15 15.68 -0.50
CA THR A 616 11.76 16.99 0.01
C THR A 616 10.24 17.12 0.08
N TYR A 617 9.70 17.22 1.29
CA TYR A 617 8.26 17.26 1.54
C TYR A 617 7.90 18.33 2.60
N LEU A 618 7.92 19.59 2.16
CA LEU A 618 7.83 20.79 2.99
C LEU A 618 6.42 21.43 2.98
N SER A 619 5.39 20.61 2.84
CA SER A 619 3.99 21.04 2.82
C SER A 619 3.62 21.82 4.08
N PHE A 620 2.72 22.80 3.96
CA PHE A 620 2.20 23.53 5.12
C PHE A 620 1.32 22.68 6.04
N TYR A 621 0.68 21.64 5.49
CA TYR A 621 -0.17 20.72 6.23
C TYR A 621 -0.34 19.40 5.49
N GLU A 622 -0.34 18.30 6.23
CA GLU A 622 -0.66 16.95 5.75
C GLU A 622 -1.49 16.19 6.79
N GLY A 623 -2.44 15.40 6.28
CA GLY A 623 -3.23 14.48 7.08
C GLY A 623 -2.44 13.29 7.61
N PHE A 624 -1.53 12.73 6.79
CA PHE A 624 -0.68 11.60 7.18
C PHE A 624 0.74 11.71 6.60
N GLY A 625 0.85 11.67 5.27
CA GLY A 625 2.14 11.71 4.58
C GLY A 625 2.58 10.37 3.98
N LEU A 626 1.76 9.81 3.09
CA LEU A 626 2.12 8.61 2.33
C LEU A 626 3.43 8.77 1.53
N PRO A 627 3.69 9.87 0.78
CA PRO A 627 4.93 9.98 0.01
C PRO A 627 6.22 9.93 0.85
N PRO A 628 6.31 10.65 2.00
CA PRO A 628 7.40 10.42 2.95
C PRO A 628 7.56 8.96 3.39
N LEU A 629 6.47 8.30 3.76
CA LEU A 629 6.54 6.91 4.23
C LEU A 629 6.96 5.93 3.12
N GLU A 630 6.58 6.18 1.87
CA GLU A 630 7.04 5.43 0.70
C GLU A 630 8.54 5.60 0.46
N ALA A 631 9.03 6.84 0.49
CA ALA A 631 10.46 7.14 0.36
C ALA A 631 11.27 6.47 1.47
N MET A 632 10.78 6.55 2.72
CA MET A 632 11.39 5.88 3.86
C MET A 632 11.43 4.35 3.69
N SER A 633 10.38 3.75 3.12
CA SER A 633 10.34 2.31 2.79
C SER A 633 11.33 1.92 1.69
N CYS A 634 11.73 2.88 0.87
CA CYS A 634 12.82 2.75 -0.10
C CYS A 634 14.19 3.13 0.48
N GLY A 635 14.33 3.30 1.81
CA GLY A 635 15.59 3.67 2.46
C GLY A 635 16.02 5.13 2.25
N THR A 636 15.15 5.98 1.70
CA THR A 636 15.45 7.38 1.40
C THR A 636 15.12 8.27 2.58
N PRO A 637 16.05 9.09 3.08
CA PRO A 637 15.75 10.05 4.14
C PRO A 637 14.84 11.17 3.64
N VAL A 638 14.14 11.83 4.57
CA VAL A 638 13.17 12.90 4.22
C VAL A 638 13.60 14.24 4.81
N ILE A 639 13.54 15.32 4.03
CA ILE A 639 13.55 16.70 4.51
C ILE A 639 12.10 17.16 4.57
N TYR A 640 11.58 17.45 5.77
CA TYR A 640 10.14 17.57 5.97
C TYR A 640 9.73 18.78 6.80
N SER A 641 8.47 19.20 6.64
CA SER A 641 7.91 20.29 7.45
C SER A 641 7.74 19.86 8.91
N ASN A 642 8.13 20.71 9.85
CA ASN A 642 7.90 20.53 11.29
C ASN A 642 6.42 20.69 11.74
N ARG A 643 5.45 20.57 10.82
CA ARG A 643 4.01 20.81 11.06
C ARG A 643 3.17 19.57 10.83
N SER A 644 1.96 19.56 11.42
CA SER A 644 0.92 18.55 11.21
C SER A 644 1.41 17.11 11.51
N SER A 645 1.07 16.14 10.66
CA SER A 645 1.41 14.72 10.83
C SER A 645 2.87 14.36 10.48
N LEU A 646 3.62 15.21 9.78
CA LEU A 646 4.95 14.81 9.32
C LEU A 646 5.96 14.51 10.46
N PRO A 647 6.01 15.28 11.57
CA PRO A 647 6.87 14.95 12.71
C PRO A 647 6.57 13.59 13.35
N GLU A 648 5.30 13.19 13.46
CA GLU A 648 4.94 11.89 14.03
C GLU A 648 5.28 10.72 13.10
N ILE A 649 5.10 10.88 11.77
CA ILE A 649 5.33 9.79 10.83
C ILE A 649 6.83 9.58 10.60
N ILE A 650 7.56 10.67 10.35
CA ILE A 650 8.98 10.60 9.96
C ILE A 650 9.90 10.39 11.16
N ALA A 651 9.58 11.01 12.30
CA ALA A 651 10.38 10.93 13.53
C ALA A 651 11.89 11.16 13.27
N GLU A 652 12.75 10.17 13.54
CA GLU A 652 14.19 10.29 13.34
C GLU A 652 14.67 9.92 11.92
N GLY A 653 13.75 9.60 11.00
CA GLY A 653 14.04 9.21 9.61
C GLY A 653 14.35 10.38 8.67
N GLY A 654 14.56 11.59 9.19
CA GLY A 654 14.70 12.77 8.37
C GLY A 654 15.17 14.02 9.10
N LEU A 655 15.27 15.12 8.36
CA LEU A 655 15.56 16.46 8.89
C LEU A 655 14.30 17.32 8.82
N SER A 656 13.84 17.81 9.96
CA SER A 656 12.74 18.77 10.02
C SER A 656 13.22 20.18 9.66
N ALA A 657 12.33 20.96 9.04
CA ALA A 657 12.52 22.39 8.79
C ALA A 657 11.19 23.15 8.94
N ASN A 658 11.26 24.42 9.32
CA ASN A 658 10.12 25.33 9.22
C ASN A 658 9.81 25.60 7.73
N PRO A 659 8.60 25.27 7.23
CA PRO A 659 8.28 25.42 5.80
C PRO A 659 8.26 26.89 5.33
N ASP A 660 8.16 27.86 6.25
CA ASP A 660 8.22 29.29 5.92
C ASP A 660 9.66 29.85 5.89
N ASP A 661 10.65 29.11 6.40
CA ASP A 661 12.04 29.56 6.50
C ASP A 661 12.90 28.98 5.37
N ILE A 662 13.10 29.80 4.32
CA ILE A 662 13.90 29.43 3.15
C ILE A 662 15.36 29.14 3.52
N GLU A 663 15.93 29.85 4.50
CA GLU A 663 17.32 29.65 4.91
C GLU A 663 17.49 28.35 5.69
N GLU A 664 16.52 28.00 6.54
CA GLU A 664 16.51 26.71 7.22
C GLU A 664 16.39 25.56 6.21
N ILE A 665 15.48 25.67 5.23
CA ILE A 665 15.32 24.68 4.16
C ILE A 665 16.63 24.51 3.36
N MET A 666 17.25 25.62 2.95
CA MET A 666 18.53 25.60 2.24
C MET A 666 19.62 24.91 3.06
N THR A 667 19.69 25.19 4.36
CA THR A 667 20.63 24.57 5.28
C THR A 667 20.43 23.05 5.35
N LYS A 668 19.17 22.56 5.34
CA LYS A 668 18.91 21.11 5.30
C LYS A 668 19.32 20.48 3.97
N PHE A 669 19.16 21.17 2.85
CA PHE A 669 19.63 20.69 1.54
C PHE A 669 21.15 20.57 1.54
N GLU A 670 21.84 21.57 2.09
CA GLU A 670 23.30 21.58 2.23
C GLU A 670 23.79 20.44 3.12
N GLN A 671 23.14 20.20 4.27
CA GLN A 671 23.47 19.07 5.16
C GLN A 671 23.32 17.71 4.45
N ILE A 672 22.17 17.48 3.79
CA ILE A 672 21.97 16.25 3.01
C ILE A 672 23.02 16.14 1.91
N TYR A 673 23.34 17.20 1.18
CA TYR A 673 24.30 17.13 0.08
C TYR A 673 25.75 16.86 0.54
N THR A 674 26.19 17.53 1.61
CA THR A 674 27.60 17.55 2.02
C THR A 674 28.01 16.43 2.98
N ASP A 675 27.06 15.78 3.66
CA ASP A 675 27.36 14.75 4.67
C ASP A 675 26.76 13.37 4.28
N PRO A 676 27.53 12.52 3.56
CA PRO A 676 27.12 11.16 3.24
C PRO A 676 26.84 10.29 4.47
N ALA A 677 27.60 10.44 5.55
CA ALA A 677 27.44 9.62 6.75
C ALA A 677 26.12 9.95 7.46
N LEU A 678 25.75 11.23 7.51
CA LEU A 678 24.43 11.67 7.97
C LEU A 678 23.32 11.10 7.08
N ARG A 679 23.45 11.18 5.75
CA ARG A 679 22.45 10.61 4.83
C ARG A 679 22.24 9.11 5.06
N ASP A 680 23.33 8.34 5.16
CA ASP A 680 23.27 6.89 5.37
C ASP A 680 22.66 6.56 6.75
N SER A 681 22.98 7.35 7.77
CA SER A 681 22.34 7.23 9.10
C SER A 681 20.84 7.51 9.04
N LEU A 682 20.43 8.61 8.40
CA LEU A 682 19.01 8.97 8.26
C LEU A 682 18.24 7.97 7.40
N GLY A 683 18.82 7.46 6.31
CA GLY A 683 18.20 6.43 5.47
C GLY A 683 17.93 5.14 6.21
N ARG A 684 18.88 4.71 7.07
CA ARG A 684 18.67 3.53 7.94
C ARG A 684 17.57 3.77 8.97
N LYS A 685 17.55 4.95 9.61
CA LYS A 685 16.47 5.33 10.53
C LYS A 685 15.12 5.44 9.83
N ALA A 686 15.10 5.94 8.60
CA ALA A 686 13.92 6.05 7.76
C ALA A 686 13.33 4.67 7.47
N LEU A 687 14.15 3.74 6.99
CA LEU A 687 13.74 2.36 6.75
C LEU A 687 13.24 1.69 8.02
N LYS A 688 13.99 1.82 9.12
CA LYS A 688 13.61 1.26 10.42
C LYS A 688 12.24 1.76 10.88
N ARG A 689 11.99 3.06 10.73
CA ARG A 689 10.72 3.71 11.11
C ARG A 689 9.57 3.28 10.20
N SER A 690 9.80 3.08 8.90
CA SER A 690 8.73 2.63 8.00
C SER A 690 8.20 1.24 8.35
N LEU A 691 9.01 0.41 9.02
CA LEU A 691 8.60 -0.92 9.49
C LEU A 691 7.50 -0.91 10.55
N ASP A 692 7.28 0.21 11.23
CA ASP A 692 6.22 0.38 12.24
C ASP A 692 4.80 0.45 11.62
N PHE A 693 4.74 0.63 10.30
CA PHE A 693 3.52 0.82 9.51
C PHE A 693 3.34 -0.32 8.52
N SER A 694 2.18 -0.98 8.55
CA SER A 694 1.79 -1.98 7.54
C SER A 694 0.28 -1.96 7.34
N TRP A 695 -0.18 -2.24 6.12
CA TRP A 695 -1.61 -2.34 5.84
C TRP A 695 -2.27 -3.48 6.59
N ARG A 696 -1.53 -4.56 6.85
CA ARG A 696 -1.96 -5.66 7.71
C ARG A 696 -2.30 -5.16 9.12
N LYS A 697 -1.39 -4.40 9.74
CA LYS A 697 -1.62 -3.79 11.06
C LYS A 697 -2.79 -2.82 11.04
N ALA A 698 -2.85 -1.93 10.05
CA ALA A 698 -3.95 -0.98 9.89
C ALA A 698 -5.32 -1.69 9.77
N ALA A 699 -5.37 -2.80 9.02
CA ALA A 699 -6.59 -3.59 8.88
C ALA A 699 -7.00 -4.24 10.20
N ILE A 700 -6.07 -4.87 10.93
CA ILE A 700 -6.35 -5.47 12.26
C ILE A 700 -6.87 -4.41 13.23
N GLU A 701 -6.18 -3.27 13.38
CA GLU A 701 -6.61 -2.18 14.27
C GLU A 701 -7.97 -1.60 13.83
N THR A 702 -8.26 -1.56 12.52
CA THR A 702 -9.57 -1.16 12.01
C THR A 702 -10.68 -2.14 12.42
N LEU A 703 -10.43 -3.46 12.42
CA LEU A 703 -11.39 -4.45 12.89
C LEU A 703 -11.64 -4.32 14.40
N GLU A 704 -10.61 -4.02 15.19
CA GLU A 704 -10.77 -3.72 16.62
C GLU A 704 -11.65 -2.48 16.83
N VAL A 705 -11.50 -1.45 16.01
CA VAL A 705 -12.40 -0.29 16.02
C VAL A 705 -13.82 -0.69 15.62
N TYR A 706 -14.00 -1.54 14.60
CA TYR A 706 -15.32 -2.02 14.22
C TYR A 706 -16.00 -2.76 15.37
N GLU A 707 -15.26 -3.62 16.06
CA GLU A 707 -15.77 -4.36 17.21
C GLU A 707 -16.21 -3.41 18.32
N LYS A 708 -15.38 -2.43 18.68
CA LYS A 708 -15.73 -1.39 19.67
C LYS A 708 -16.99 -0.62 19.28
N VAL A 709 -17.10 -0.19 18.02
CA VAL A 709 -18.27 0.57 17.56
C VAL A 709 -19.55 -0.30 17.60
N ILE A 710 -19.45 -1.57 17.23
CA ILE A 710 -20.59 -2.49 17.26
C ILE A 710 -21.00 -2.79 18.71
N SER A 711 -20.05 -2.98 19.63
CA SER A 711 -20.34 -3.30 21.03
C SER A 711 -21.00 -2.13 21.78
N THR A 712 -20.50 -0.90 21.60
CA THR A 712 -21.03 0.31 22.27
C THR A 712 -22.48 0.64 21.89
N VAL A 713 -23.00 0.13 20.77
CA VAL A 713 -24.39 0.36 20.36
C VAL A 713 -25.35 -0.71 20.89
N ASN A 714 -24.83 -1.87 21.35
CA ASN A 714 -25.64 -2.92 21.95
C ASN A 714 -25.81 -2.75 23.48
N GLU A 715 -25.04 -1.86 24.09
CA GLU A 715 -25.19 -1.35 25.47
C GLU A 715 -26.06 -0.09 25.50
#